data_AF-A0A2N1CZD1-F1
#
_entry.id   AF-A0A2N1CZD1-F1
#
_cell.length_a   1.000
_cell.length_b   1.000
_cell.length_c   1.000
_cell.angle_alpha   90.00
_cell.angle_beta   90.00
_cell.angle_gamma   90.00
#
_symmetry.space_group_name_H-M   'P 1'
#
loop_
_entity.id
_entity.type
_entity.pdbx_description
1 polymer ?
#
loop_
_entity_poly.entity_id
_entity_poly.type
_entity_poly.pdbx_seq_one_letter_code
_entity_poly.pdbx_strand_id
1 'polypeptide(L)'
;MKLDLLDSPFDGRSLIEASAGTGKTWTLTALYARLLLERQLSVGQILVVTYTTAATAELRERIRARLADLLAVYDGTPSGDDFLNRLHARYPDEASRRRLLLAVHGFDEAAIFTIHGFCQRALQDAAFEAGGDSDSELTADDREIIDALLADAWRSELADADPAWARFLAKSRITPLWLRQRLRSHLGKPYLRVEPQGAPVAADLRPVEAAWQRAAALWREAGFSWVAELLAHGGLSQSTHKSIKFAPWQAELDAYFADPAVMFDLPDGAAKFGVRALSKACKKGHDAPVCALAHALDELADQVAEALPAGKQRLIALQVALLERLNRELPERKAAQRLLAFDDLLNRLDEALQGPVGEDLAASLRATYPLALIDEFQDTDPIQYAIFNRIYAKASEASLCFVGDPKQAIYAFRGADLATYMTAKQQADREPFNLPTNYRSTPALIAALNRLFDHPQPFAQPDLRYPAVGAADKPRASLRLVEEGEAASLSLVWLGDDPLGKGEAAQLAASDTARRIALQLAGAAEGRAGFDKDGEFTPLKGGDIAVLVANHRQAGMIADELAARGVPSVRRGRDSVWRSEEAAELAAVLAAYAEPGREGLLRYALATRLLGRSAADLARCQDDQQQWDAEREAAERYHQLWQQQGFMRVFRAWLDEQAVAERLLARVDGERRLTNLLHLGELLQAESLLRPGLEPLLAWFNMQRGSEGAGEEALLRLESDAERVQIVTIHTSKGLEYPLVFCPFLWDGKLLGKNRDSARCHDASGQPLLDLGSDALEDNLERARREVFAEQLRLAYVALTRARDRLWLHWGPVNLCKPKKDGSLADEGLHSSALAWLLHGRELPGEQPLSELGNHLADLNGGSLRQAIERLVQGSEGHMACLPLESREANAQGPGRAAPPQQLSQLNRSLHSAWRIGSFSGLAAGMHMEAPDRDALAIPDAGEPGSGFFAFPRGARAGTCLHAILEDWARGKGDLEALVEPALQAYGLPLEWKEIAISHLQKVLDTDMDGAGLTLAALQSARRLPELGFTFPVRDLDVARLRTLLVDPANGLAEPLREAAARLEFDSLKGFLKGFIDLTFEHDGRWYIADYKSNWLGPDASYYGGERLLQALAGEHYYLQYLIYLVALRRFLRQRLADFRDEQLGGAYYLFLRGMPEAGVYFARPDDALLDALDRLFEEGR
;
A
#
# COMPACT_ATOMS: atom_id res chain seq x y z
N MET A 1 -25.26 -25.74 -22.80
CA MET A 1 -24.79 -26.73 -23.79
C MET A 1 -23.44 -27.28 -23.38
N LYS A 2 -23.09 -28.54 -23.66
CA LYS A 2 -21.73 -29.06 -23.38
C LYS A 2 -20.71 -28.39 -24.31
N LEU A 3 -19.61 -27.89 -23.75
CA LEU A 3 -18.53 -27.32 -24.56
C LEU A 3 -17.73 -28.44 -25.25
N ASP A 4 -17.66 -28.38 -26.57
CA ASP A 4 -16.60 -29.02 -27.37
C ASP A 4 -15.57 -27.96 -27.75
N LEU A 5 -14.34 -28.08 -27.25
CA LEU A 5 -13.31 -27.07 -27.45
C LEU A 5 -12.85 -26.93 -28.89
N LEU A 6 -12.98 -27.96 -29.72
CA LEU A 6 -12.55 -27.90 -31.11
C LEU A 6 -13.68 -27.42 -32.02
N ASP A 7 -14.93 -27.78 -31.72
CA ASP A 7 -16.04 -27.60 -32.66
C ASP A 7 -17.08 -26.57 -32.23
N SER A 8 -17.12 -26.15 -30.96
CA SER A 8 -18.10 -25.15 -30.52
C SER A 8 -17.83 -23.79 -31.18
N PRO A 9 -18.86 -23.09 -31.66
CA PRO A 9 -18.72 -21.77 -32.27
C PRO A 9 -18.54 -20.66 -31.22
N PHE A 10 -17.67 -19.69 -31.53
CA PHE A 10 -17.33 -18.53 -30.67
C PHE A 10 -17.47 -17.19 -31.43
N ASP A 11 -18.33 -17.15 -32.44
CA ASP A 11 -18.79 -15.94 -33.11
C ASP A 11 -19.83 -15.20 -32.28
N GLY A 12 -19.74 -13.86 -32.24
CA GLY A 12 -20.64 -13.02 -31.46
C GLY A 12 -20.40 -13.13 -29.95
N ARG A 13 -21.48 -13.04 -29.17
CA ARG A 13 -21.48 -13.05 -27.70
C ARG A 13 -21.73 -14.46 -27.17
N SER A 14 -20.75 -14.98 -26.44
CA SER A 14 -20.80 -16.32 -25.85
C SER A 14 -20.46 -16.29 -24.36
N LEU A 15 -20.94 -17.30 -23.63
CA LEU A 15 -20.69 -17.42 -22.19
C LEU A 15 -20.29 -18.87 -21.86
N ILE A 16 -19.22 -19.04 -21.07
CA ILE A 16 -18.74 -20.32 -20.55
C ILE A 16 -18.91 -20.34 -19.02
N GLU A 17 -19.82 -21.19 -18.55
CA GLU A 17 -20.00 -21.51 -17.13
C GLU A 17 -19.02 -22.61 -16.72
N ALA A 18 -17.93 -22.21 -16.08
CA ALA A 18 -16.84 -23.08 -15.66
C ALA A 18 -16.92 -23.35 -14.15
N SER A 19 -17.65 -24.39 -13.73
CA SER A 19 -17.76 -24.77 -12.31
C SER A 19 -16.40 -25.01 -11.65
N ALA A 20 -16.35 -24.98 -10.31
CA ALA A 20 -15.11 -25.18 -9.57
C ALA A 20 -14.32 -26.42 -10.03
N GLY A 21 -13.02 -26.25 -10.30
CA GLY A 21 -12.13 -27.35 -10.68
C GLY A 21 -12.32 -27.92 -12.09
N THR A 22 -13.16 -27.31 -12.94
CA THR A 22 -13.46 -27.83 -14.29
C THR A 22 -12.42 -27.50 -15.36
N GLY A 23 -11.34 -26.81 -14.99
CA GLY A 23 -10.24 -26.48 -15.90
C GLY A 23 -10.40 -25.17 -16.66
N LYS A 24 -11.12 -24.18 -16.10
CA LYS A 24 -11.33 -22.84 -16.68
C LYS A 24 -10.09 -22.25 -17.36
N THR A 25 -8.97 -22.17 -16.63
CA THR A 25 -7.70 -21.61 -17.13
C THR A 25 -7.14 -22.43 -18.31
N TRP A 26 -7.21 -23.76 -18.23
CA TRP A 26 -6.80 -24.64 -19.32
C TRP A 26 -7.68 -24.42 -20.56
N THR A 27 -9.01 -24.37 -20.37
CA THR A 27 -9.98 -24.05 -21.42
C THR A 27 -9.71 -22.70 -22.08
N LEU A 28 -9.43 -21.65 -21.31
CA LEU A 28 -9.15 -20.32 -21.84
C LEU A 28 -7.85 -20.32 -22.67
N THR A 29 -6.78 -20.95 -22.17
CA THR A 29 -5.52 -21.06 -22.92
C THR A 29 -5.68 -21.88 -24.21
N ALA A 30 -6.46 -22.96 -24.18
CA ALA A 30 -6.77 -23.78 -25.34
C ALA A 30 -7.60 -23.00 -26.38
N LEU A 31 -8.59 -22.24 -25.90
CA LEU A 31 -9.42 -21.38 -26.73
C LEU A 31 -8.60 -20.26 -27.38
N TYR A 32 -7.66 -19.65 -26.64
CA TYR A 32 -6.74 -18.65 -27.19
C TYR A 32 -5.92 -19.22 -28.36
N ALA A 33 -5.29 -20.39 -28.16
CA ALA A 33 -4.50 -21.05 -29.21
C ALA A 33 -5.35 -21.41 -30.43
N ARG A 34 -6.58 -21.92 -30.22
CA ARG A 34 -7.53 -22.21 -31.30
C ARG A 34 -7.92 -20.96 -32.07
N LEU A 35 -8.36 -19.91 -31.38
CA LEU A 35 -8.87 -18.69 -32.02
C LEU A 35 -7.77 -17.90 -32.74
N LEU A 36 -6.52 -17.96 -32.27
CA LEU A 36 -5.37 -17.41 -32.96
C LEU A 36 -5.20 -17.99 -34.38
N LEU A 37 -5.36 -19.31 -34.52
CA LEU A 37 -5.29 -20.01 -35.80
C LEU A 37 -6.58 -19.86 -36.62
N GLU A 38 -7.74 -20.14 -36.00
CA GLU A 38 -9.04 -20.16 -36.67
C GLU A 38 -9.44 -18.79 -37.22
N ARG A 39 -9.27 -17.72 -36.43
CA ARG A 39 -9.62 -16.36 -36.82
C ARG A 39 -8.50 -15.62 -37.51
N GLN A 40 -7.33 -16.24 -37.62
CA GLN A 40 -6.15 -15.59 -38.18
C GLN A 40 -5.84 -14.25 -37.51
N LEU A 41 -5.74 -14.24 -36.18
CA LEU A 41 -5.41 -13.06 -35.39
C LEU A 41 -3.94 -13.07 -34.91
N SER A 42 -3.42 -11.92 -34.52
CA SER A 42 -2.17 -11.78 -33.77
C SER A 42 -2.41 -11.76 -32.26
N VAL A 43 -1.34 -11.93 -31.46
CA VAL A 43 -1.45 -11.94 -29.98
C VAL A 43 -1.92 -10.60 -29.40
N GLY A 44 -1.67 -9.49 -30.09
CA GLY A 44 -2.16 -8.16 -29.72
C GLY A 44 -3.63 -7.91 -30.05
N GLN A 45 -4.24 -8.74 -30.90
CA GLN A 45 -5.64 -8.61 -31.32
C GLN A 45 -6.62 -9.46 -30.50
N ILE A 46 -6.12 -10.33 -29.64
CA ILE A 46 -6.94 -11.15 -28.73
C ILE A 46 -6.82 -10.54 -27.33
N LEU A 47 -7.82 -9.75 -26.96
CA LEU A 47 -7.89 -9.14 -25.65
C LEU A 47 -8.28 -10.20 -24.61
N VAL A 48 -7.45 -10.39 -23.59
CA VAL A 48 -7.75 -11.24 -22.45
C VAL A 48 -7.73 -10.38 -21.20
N VAL A 49 -8.84 -10.35 -20.48
CA VAL A 49 -8.98 -9.52 -19.29
C VAL A 49 -9.23 -10.38 -18.07
N THR A 50 -8.52 -10.10 -16.98
CA THR A 50 -8.70 -10.79 -15.69
C THR A 50 -8.90 -9.79 -14.54
N TYR A 51 -9.37 -10.28 -13.38
CA TYR A 51 -9.65 -9.44 -12.22
C TYR A 51 -8.41 -9.05 -11.40
N THR A 52 -7.33 -9.84 -11.42
CA THR A 52 -6.15 -9.63 -10.54
C THR A 52 -4.83 -9.65 -11.30
N THR A 53 -3.84 -8.92 -10.81
CA THR A 53 -2.47 -8.88 -11.35
C THR A 53 -1.83 -10.29 -11.38
N ALA A 54 -2.02 -11.06 -10.32
CA ALA A 54 -1.54 -12.44 -10.23
C ALA A 54 -2.19 -13.35 -11.30
N ALA A 55 -3.51 -13.25 -11.51
CA ALA A 55 -4.20 -14.02 -12.55
C ALA A 55 -3.74 -13.63 -13.96
N THR A 56 -3.49 -12.35 -14.22
CA THR A 56 -2.92 -11.87 -15.49
C THR A 56 -1.53 -12.47 -15.73
N ALA A 57 -0.64 -12.45 -14.72
CA ALA A 57 0.71 -13.01 -14.84
C ALA A 57 0.67 -14.54 -15.09
N GLU A 58 -0.12 -15.27 -14.30
CA GLU A 58 -0.29 -16.72 -14.45
C GLU A 58 -0.85 -17.06 -15.83
N LEU A 59 -1.88 -16.35 -16.28
CA LEU A 59 -2.53 -16.63 -17.56
C LEU A 59 -1.59 -16.32 -18.74
N ARG A 60 -0.80 -15.25 -18.64
CA ARG A 60 0.24 -14.89 -19.62
C ARG A 60 1.28 -16.00 -19.75
N GLU A 61 1.81 -16.51 -18.64
CA GLU A 61 2.76 -17.61 -18.64
C GLU A 61 2.17 -18.89 -19.26
N ARG A 62 0.94 -19.26 -18.86
CA ARG A 62 0.25 -20.45 -19.37
C ARG A 62 -0.07 -20.37 -20.86
N ILE A 63 -0.49 -19.21 -21.37
CA ILE A 63 -0.76 -19.03 -22.80
C ILE A 63 0.56 -19.15 -23.58
N ARG A 64 1.63 -18.48 -23.11
CA ARG A 64 2.95 -18.57 -23.76
C ARG A 64 3.45 -20.01 -23.85
N ALA A 65 3.40 -20.75 -22.73
CA ALA A 65 3.80 -22.14 -22.67
C ALA A 65 2.99 -23.00 -23.65
N ARG A 66 1.66 -22.83 -23.69
CA ARG A 66 0.80 -23.58 -24.61
C ARG A 66 1.08 -23.28 -26.09
N LEU A 67 1.35 -22.02 -26.44
CA LEU A 67 1.71 -21.66 -27.81
C LEU A 67 3.08 -22.25 -28.20
N ALA A 68 4.04 -22.28 -27.27
CA ALA A 68 5.33 -22.92 -27.48
C ALA A 68 5.20 -24.45 -27.64
N ASP A 69 4.37 -25.10 -26.82
CA ASP A 69 4.07 -26.52 -26.93
C ASP A 69 3.42 -26.83 -28.28
N LEU A 70 2.47 -26.00 -28.74
CA LEU A 70 1.85 -26.16 -30.04
C LEU A 70 2.87 -25.97 -31.17
N LEU A 71 3.75 -24.97 -31.09
CA LEU A 71 4.81 -24.77 -32.08
C LEU A 71 5.74 -25.98 -32.16
N ALA A 72 6.08 -26.60 -31.02
CA ALA A 72 6.87 -27.83 -30.99
C ALA A 72 6.18 -29.00 -31.72
N VAL A 73 4.84 -29.08 -31.68
CA VAL A 73 4.05 -30.04 -32.48
C VAL A 73 4.22 -29.80 -33.98
N TYR A 74 4.20 -28.53 -34.42
CA TYR A 74 4.48 -28.18 -35.82
C TYR A 74 5.93 -28.48 -36.23
N ASP A 75 6.87 -28.43 -35.28
CA ASP A 75 8.29 -28.77 -35.50
C ASP A 75 8.57 -30.29 -35.37
N GLY A 76 7.52 -31.12 -35.24
CA GLY A 76 7.61 -32.58 -35.28
C GLY A 76 7.73 -33.28 -33.92
N THR A 77 7.57 -32.55 -32.81
CA THR A 77 7.56 -33.12 -31.45
C THR A 77 6.12 -33.31 -30.98
N PRO A 78 5.59 -34.56 -30.91
CA PRO A 78 4.21 -34.78 -30.48
C PRO A 78 4.00 -34.34 -29.02
N SER A 79 2.86 -33.70 -28.76
CA SER A 79 2.49 -33.27 -27.41
C SER A 79 1.77 -34.39 -26.65
N GLY A 80 1.94 -34.43 -25.33
CA GLY A 80 1.10 -35.25 -24.44
C GLY A 80 -0.33 -34.75 -24.30
N ASP A 81 -0.63 -33.53 -24.78
CA ASP A 81 -1.99 -32.96 -24.83
C ASP A 81 -2.63 -33.24 -26.20
N ASP A 82 -3.57 -34.20 -26.23
CA ASP A 82 -4.29 -34.62 -27.44
C ASP A 82 -4.98 -33.44 -28.16
N PHE A 83 -5.41 -32.41 -27.42
CA PHE A 83 -6.00 -31.22 -28.00
C PHE A 83 -5.05 -30.51 -28.96
N LEU A 84 -3.76 -30.38 -28.61
CA LEU A 84 -2.77 -29.70 -29.45
C LEU A 84 -2.49 -30.50 -30.74
N ASN A 85 -2.40 -31.82 -30.62
CA ASN A 85 -2.22 -32.71 -31.77
C ASN A 85 -3.41 -32.62 -32.74
N ARG A 86 -4.64 -32.62 -32.20
CA ARG A 86 -5.86 -32.45 -33.00
C ARG A 86 -5.99 -31.05 -33.61
N LEU A 87 -5.55 -30.01 -32.90
CA LEU A 87 -5.56 -28.64 -33.41
C LEU A 87 -4.57 -28.48 -34.58
N HIS A 88 -3.37 -29.04 -34.46
CA HIS A 88 -2.40 -29.12 -35.56
C HIS A 88 -2.98 -29.87 -36.77
N ALA A 89 -3.63 -31.02 -36.54
CA ALA A 89 -4.26 -31.78 -37.62
C ALA A 89 -5.37 -31.01 -38.36
N ARG A 90 -6.03 -30.05 -37.70
CA ARG A 90 -7.05 -29.18 -38.30
C ARG A 90 -6.45 -28.02 -39.10
N TYR A 91 -5.27 -27.52 -38.70
CA TYR A 91 -4.57 -26.40 -39.34
C TYR A 91 -3.12 -26.75 -39.70
N PRO A 92 -2.86 -27.75 -40.57
CA PRO A 92 -1.52 -28.30 -40.79
C PRO A 92 -0.62 -27.41 -41.68
N ASP A 93 -1.09 -26.24 -42.10
CA ASP A 93 -0.43 -25.40 -43.10
C ASP A 93 0.75 -24.59 -42.53
N GLU A 94 1.71 -24.25 -43.41
CA GLU A 94 2.90 -23.46 -43.03
C GLU A 94 2.55 -22.02 -42.60
N ALA A 95 1.40 -21.47 -43.03
CA ALA A 95 0.98 -20.14 -42.60
C ALA A 95 0.56 -20.14 -41.11
N SER A 96 -0.11 -21.20 -40.66
CA SER A 96 -0.42 -21.46 -39.25
C SER A 96 0.86 -21.61 -38.41
N ARG A 97 1.85 -22.37 -38.90
CA ARG A 97 3.17 -22.49 -38.26
C ARG A 97 3.86 -21.14 -38.09
N ARG A 98 3.96 -20.35 -39.16
CA ARG A 98 4.57 -18.99 -39.14
C ARG A 98 3.84 -18.07 -38.17
N ARG A 99 2.52 -18.17 -38.07
CA ARG A 99 1.72 -17.36 -37.14
C ARG A 99 2.02 -17.69 -35.69
N LEU A 100 2.13 -18.98 -35.35
CA LEU A 100 2.55 -19.43 -34.02
C LEU A 100 3.98 -18.98 -33.68
N LEU A 101 4.90 -19.09 -34.64
CA LEU A 101 6.27 -18.61 -34.47
C LEU A 101 6.30 -17.10 -34.14
N LEU A 102 5.56 -16.28 -34.90
CA LEU A 102 5.43 -14.84 -34.61
C LEU A 102 4.75 -14.59 -33.26
N ALA A 103 3.73 -15.37 -32.90
CA ALA A 103 3.03 -15.25 -31.63
C ALA A 103 3.93 -15.56 -30.43
N VAL A 104 4.81 -16.57 -30.52
CA VAL A 104 5.74 -16.95 -29.44
C VAL A 104 6.88 -15.93 -29.32
N HIS A 105 7.43 -15.43 -30.42
CA HIS A 105 8.51 -14.43 -30.41
C HIS A 105 8.02 -13.02 -30.06
N GLY A 106 6.83 -12.64 -30.52
CA GLY A 106 6.18 -11.35 -30.23
C GLY A 106 5.26 -11.38 -29.02
N PHE A 107 5.36 -12.39 -28.16
CA PHE A 107 4.42 -12.57 -27.04
C PHE A 107 4.47 -11.42 -26.03
N ASP A 108 5.53 -10.62 -26.04
CA ASP A 108 5.62 -9.44 -25.19
C ASP A 108 4.51 -8.42 -25.48
N GLU A 109 3.98 -8.39 -26.71
CA GLU A 109 2.87 -7.55 -27.16
C GLU A 109 1.48 -8.16 -26.91
N ALA A 110 1.39 -9.34 -26.27
CA ALA A 110 0.10 -10.00 -26.03
C ALA A 110 -0.82 -9.13 -25.15
N ALA A 111 -2.05 -8.90 -25.63
CA ALA A 111 -3.06 -8.06 -25.00
C ALA A 111 -3.75 -8.77 -23.81
N ILE A 112 -2.98 -9.03 -22.76
CA ILE A 112 -3.45 -9.72 -21.54
C ILE A 112 -3.32 -8.74 -20.36
N PHE A 113 -4.44 -8.23 -19.89
CA PHE A 113 -4.48 -7.13 -18.92
C PHE A 113 -5.39 -7.45 -17.73
N THR A 114 -5.23 -6.71 -16.64
CA THR A 114 -6.32 -6.56 -15.67
C THR A 114 -7.39 -5.64 -16.25
N ILE A 115 -8.61 -5.65 -15.71
CA ILE A 115 -9.68 -4.73 -16.17
C ILE A 115 -9.21 -3.26 -16.10
N HIS A 116 -8.60 -2.86 -14.98
CA HIS A 116 -8.03 -1.52 -14.82
C HIS A 116 -6.89 -1.24 -15.81
N GLY A 117 -6.00 -2.21 -16.05
CA GLY A 117 -4.90 -2.07 -17.02
C GLY A 117 -5.40 -1.90 -18.44
N PHE A 118 -6.46 -2.62 -18.83
CA PHE A 118 -7.15 -2.41 -20.11
C PHE A 118 -7.74 -1.00 -20.19
N CYS A 119 -8.45 -0.54 -19.15
CA CYS A 119 -9.07 0.78 -19.17
C CYS A 119 -8.03 1.90 -19.23
N GLN A 120 -6.94 1.80 -18.47
CA GLN A 120 -5.82 2.72 -18.54
C GLN A 120 -5.23 2.76 -19.96
N ARG A 121 -4.99 1.60 -20.56
CA ARG A 121 -4.43 1.52 -21.91
C ARG A 121 -5.37 2.11 -22.95
N ALA A 122 -6.66 1.78 -22.88
CA ALA A 122 -7.68 2.34 -23.78
C ALA A 122 -7.78 3.86 -23.66
N LEU A 123 -7.72 4.41 -22.45
CA LEU A 123 -7.71 5.85 -22.20
C LEU A 123 -6.42 6.53 -22.68
N GLN A 124 -5.26 5.87 -22.57
CA GLN A 124 -3.99 6.39 -23.08
C GLN A 124 -3.94 6.39 -24.61
N ASP A 125 -4.38 5.31 -25.24
CA ASP A 125 -4.40 5.17 -26.70
C ASP A 125 -5.43 6.12 -27.34
N ALA A 126 -6.50 6.48 -26.61
CA ALA A 126 -7.55 7.41 -27.02
C ALA A 126 -7.57 8.69 -26.18
N ALA A 127 -6.40 9.19 -25.77
CA ALA A 127 -6.31 10.32 -24.84
C ALA A 127 -7.05 11.58 -25.33
N PHE A 128 -7.10 11.80 -26.65
CA PHE A 128 -7.80 12.93 -27.26
C PHE A 128 -9.32 12.75 -27.23
N GLU A 129 -9.81 11.56 -27.56
CA GLU A 129 -11.22 11.21 -27.56
C GLU A 129 -11.79 11.12 -26.12
N ALA A 130 -10.95 10.70 -25.17
CA ALA A 130 -11.29 10.59 -23.76
C ALA A 130 -11.05 11.88 -22.95
N GLY A 131 -10.47 12.92 -23.56
CA GLY A 131 -10.21 14.22 -22.91
C GLY A 131 -9.24 14.14 -21.73
N GLY A 132 -8.33 13.14 -21.71
CA GLY A 132 -7.41 12.88 -20.60
C GLY A 132 -6.09 13.64 -20.73
N ASP A 133 -5.53 14.09 -19.59
CA ASP A 133 -4.17 14.62 -19.49
C ASP A 133 -3.15 13.46 -19.46
N SER A 134 -2.16 13.48 -20.35
CA SER A 134 -1.17 12.39 -20.50
C SER A 134 -0.28 12.20 -19.28
N ASP A 135 -0.17 13.23 -18.43
CA ASP A 135 0.71 13.27 -17.25
C ASP A 135 -0.03 13.00 -15.92
N SER A 136 -1.17 12.30 -15.96
CA SER A 136 -1.92 11.97 -14.74
C SER A 136 -1.21 10.91 -13.90
N GLU A 137 -1.05 11.17 -12.59
CA GLU A 137 -0.43 10.24 -11.64
C GLU A 137 -1.47 9.26 -11.07
N LEU A 138 -1.17 7.97 -11.11
CA LEU A 138 -2.05 6.93 -10.58
C LEU A 138 -1.89 6.84 -9.05
N THR A 139 -2.96 7.13 -8.32
CA THR A 139 -3.01 6.96 -6.85
C THR A 139 -3.73 5.67 -6.47
N ALA A 140 -3.25 5.03 -5.40
CA ALA A 140 -3.89 3.83 -4.84
C ALA A 140 -5.04 4.15 -3.87
N ASP A 141 -5.17 5.40 -3.38
CA ASP A 141 -6.23 5.78 -2.45
C ASP A 141 -6.58 7.27 -2.51
N ASP A 142 -7.86 7.57 -2.31
CA ASP A 142 -8.44 8.93 -2.32
C ASP A 142 -8.71 9.47 -0.91
N ARG A 143 -8.24 8.76 0.13
CA ARG A 143 -8.57 9.04 1.54
C ARG A 143 -8.28 10.47 1.97
N GLU A 144 -7.10 11.00 1.67
CA GLU A 144 -6.72 12.34 2.11
C GLU A 144 -7.64 13.41 1.52
N ILE A 145 -8.03 13.24 0.25
CA ILE A 145 -8.95 14.14 -0.44
C ILE A 145 -10.36 14.02 0.16
N ILE A 146 -10.82 12.80 0.42
CA ILE A 146 -12.12 12.54 1.06
C ILE A 146 -12.15 13.13 2.48
N ASP A 147 -11.11 12.93 3.28
CA ASP A 147 -11.00 13.46 4.64
C ASP A 147 -10.99 15.00 4.63
N ALA A 148 -10.28 15.62 3.68
CA ALA A 148 -10.29 17.07 3.50
C ALA A 148 -11.70 17.58 3.10
N LEU A 149 -12.35 16.96 2.14
CA LEU A 149 -13.71 17.33 1.69
C LEU A 149 -14.74 17.17 2.81
N LEU A 150 -14.67 16.07 3.56
CA LEU A 150 -15.55 15.84 4.71
C LEU A 150 -15.28 16.83 5.85
N ALA A 151 -14.02 17.17 6.12
CA ALA A 151 -13.69 18.19 7.10
C ALA A 151 -14.21 19.57 6.70
N ASP A 152 -14.08 19.95 5.42
CA ASP A 152 -14.61 21.21 4.88
C ASP A 152 -16.14 21.24 4.96
N ALA A 153 -16.82 20.17 4.54
CA ALA A 153 -18.26 20.05 4.62
C ALA A 153 -18.77 20.06 6.06
N TRP A 154 -18.07 19.39 6.98
CA TRP A 154 -18.41 19.37 8.41
C TRP A 154 -18.26 20.74 9.07
N ARG A 155 -17.22 21.49 8.72
CA ARG A 155 -17.06 22.88 9.20
C ARG A 155 -18.19 23.78 8.70
N SER A 156 -18.58 23.64 7.43
CA SER A 156 -19.70 24.37 6.86
C SER A 156 -21.03 24.02 7.56
N GLU A 157 -21.30 22.73 7.75
CA GLU A 157 -22.52 22.25 8.43
C GLU A 157 -22.61 22.81 9.86
N LEU A 158 -21.51 22.82 10.61
CA LEU A 158 -21.50 23.33 11.99
C LEU A 158 -21.50 24.86 12.08
N ALA A 159 -21.02 25.58 11.07
CA ALA A 159 -21.04 27.04 11.07
C ALA A 159 -22.47 27.60 11.01
N ASP A 160 -23.35 26.94 10.25
CA ASP A 160 -24.75 27.34 10.06
C ASP A 160 -25.73 26.55 10.95
N ALA A 161 -25.24 25.60 11.76
CA ALA A 161 -26.06 24.73 12.60
C ALA A 161 -26.68 25.48 13.79
N ASP A 162 -27.96 25.22 14.03
CA ASP A 162 -28.59 25.57 15.30
C ASP A 162 -27.99 24.73 16.46
N PRO A 163 -27.96 25.27 17.70
CA PRO A 163 -27.37 24.56 18.84
C PRO A 163 -28.01 23.20 19.15
N ALA A 164 -29.32 23.02 18.89
CA ALA A 164 -30.00 21.75 19.10
C ALA A 164 -29.47 20.67 18.13
N TRP A 165 -29.22 21.02 16.87
CA TRP A 165 -28.61 20.12 15.90
C TRP A 165 -27.19 19.70 16.26
N ALA A 166 -26.32 20.66 16.63
CA ALA A 166 -24.95 20.35 17.03
C ALA A 166 -24.89 19.38 18.23
N ARG A 167 -25.79 19.55 19.20
CA ARG A 167 -25.93 18.65 20.36
C ARG A 167 -26.45 17.27 19.97
N PHE A 168 -27.39 17.20 19.03
CA PHE A 168 -27.89 15.92 18.51
C PHE A 168 -26.75 15.11 17.85
N LEU A 169 -25.92 15.76 17.04
CA LEU A 169 -24.75 15.14 16.40
C LEU A 169 -23.74 14.66 17.44
N ALA A 170 -23.45 15.47 18.47
CA ALA A 170 -22.55 15.10 19.57
C ALA A 170 -23.07 13.90 20.38
N LYS A 171 -24.36 13.91 20.76
CA LYS A 171 -25.05 12.81 21.44
C LYS A 171 -24.99 11.51 20.62
N SER A 172 -25.17 11.64 19.31
CA SER A 172 -25.10 10.52 18.37
C SER A 172 -23.66 10.10 18.02
N ARG A 173 -22.65 10.79 18.56
CA ARG A 173 -21.20 10.57 18.33
C ARG A 173 -20.80 10.61 16.86
N ILE A 174 -21.45 11.50 16.09
CA ILE A 174 -21.17 11.68 14.67
C ILE A 174 -19.91 12.53 14.51
N THR A 175 -18.98 12.05 13.68
CA THR A 175 -17.70 12.72 13.38
C THR A 175 -17.39 12.60 11.88
N PRO A 176 -16.49 13.44 11.33
CA PRO A 176 -16.03 13.28 9.95
C PRO A 176 -15.46 11.89 9.66
N LEU A 177 -14.73 11.30 10.62
CA LEU A 177 -14.19 9.95 10.50
C LEU A 177 -15.30 8.89 10.40
N TRP A 178 -16.34 9.03 11.21
CA TRP A 178 -17.52 8.15 11.14
C TRP A 178 -18.25 8.29 9.80
N LEU A 179 -18.40 9.52 9.30
CA LEU A 179 -18.99 9.78 7.98
C LEU A 179 -18.17 9.17 6.86
N ARG A 180 -16.83 9.27 6.89
CA ARG A 180 -15.95 8.60 5.92
C ARG A 180 -16.18 7.09 5.93
N GLN A 181 -16.18 6.46 7.10
CA GLN A 181 -16.39 5.01 7.22
C GLN A 181 -17.75 4.58 6.67
N ARG A 182 -18.78 5.40 6.83
CA ARG A 182 -20.13 5.13 6.35
C ARG A 182 -20.31 5.37 4.85
N LEU A 183 -19.73 6.43 4.30
CA LEU A 183 -20.01 6.89 2.93
C LEU A 183 -19.01 6.38 1.89
N ARG A 184 -17.74 6.15 2.26
CA ARG A 184 -16.65 5.84 1.32
C ARG A 184 -16.96 4.66 0.39
N SER A 185 -17.57 3.60 0.89
CA SER A 185 -17.89 2.40 0.08
C SER A 185 -18.94 2.62 -1.00
N HIS A 186 -19.55 3.80 -1.05
CA HIS A 186 -20.63 4.17 -1.96
C HIS A 186 -20.21 5.27 -2.96
N LEU A 187 -19.00 5.83 -2.83
CA LEU A 187 -18.47 6.84 -3.73
C LEU A 187 -18.05 6.22 -5.08
N GLY A 188 -18.11 7.01 -6.15
CA GLY A 188 -17.64 6.60 -7.48
C GLY A 188 -18.50 5.52 -8.15
N LYS A 189 -19.74 5.34 -7.70
CA LYS A 189 -20.69 4.32 -8.18
C LYS A 189 -21.93 4.98 -8.82
N PRO A 190 -21.83 5.47 -10.07
CA PRO A 190 -22.96 6.12 -10.76
C PRO A 190 -24.20 5.23 -10.91
N TYR A 191 -24.04 3.91 -10.89
CA TYR A 191 -25.13 2.94 -10.98
C TYR A 191 -25.88 2.73 -9.65
N LEU A 192 -25.34 3.19 -8.52
CA LEU A 192 -25.93 3.00 -7.19
C LEU A 192 -27.03 4.03 -6.95
N ARG A 193 -28.29 3.57 -6.88
CA ARG A 193 -29.42 4.42 -6.49
C ARG A 193 -29.40 4.66 -4.99
N VAL A 194 -29.50 5.91 -4.55
CA VAL A 194 -29.54 6.29 -3.14
C VAL A 194 -30.95 6.73 -2.77
N GLU A 195 -31.47 6.21 -1.65
CA GLU A 195 -32.77 6.57 -1.07
C GLU A 195 -32.59 7.09 0.37
N PRO A 196 -33.45 8.01 0.83
CA PRO A 196 -34.62 8.57 0.14
C PRO A 196 -34.26 9.60 -0.96
N GLN A 197 -35.02 9.59 -2.06
CA GLN A 197 -34.96 10.62 -3.10
C GLN A 197 -35.83 11.83 -2.74
N GLY A 198 -35.23 13.02 -2.65
CA GLY A 198 -35.97 14.27 -2.45
C GLY A 198 -35.26 15.28 -1.55
N ALA A 199 -35.70 16.53 -1.59
CA ALA A 199 -35.18 17.56 -0.70
C ALA A 199 -35.51 17.21 0.75
N PRO A 200 -34.57 17.35 1.69
CA PRO A 200 -34.81 17.10 3.11
C PRO A 200 -36.01 17.89 3.60
N VAL A 201 -36.94 17.24 4.31
CA VAL A 201 -37.82 17.99 5.20
C VAL A 201 -36.94 18.45 6.36
N ALA A 202 -36.64 19.75 6.42
CA ALA A 202 -35.86 20.31 7.52
C ALA A 202 -36.63 20.12 8.84
N ALA A 203 -36.30 19.07 9.56
CA ALA A 203 -36.78 18.83 10.91
C ALA A 203 -36.31 19.97 11.82
N ASP A 204 -37.26 20.72 12.37
CA ASP A 204 -36.97 21.79 13.30
C ASP A 204 -36.74 21.22 14.71
N LEU A 205 -35.50 21.32 15.19
CA LEU A 205 -35.11 20.88 16.54
C LEU A 205 -35.15 22.03 17.58
N ARG A 206 -35.48 23.26 17.17
CA ARG A 206 -35.61 24.40 18.10
C ARG A 206 -36.68 24.20 19.18
N PRO A 207 -37.82 23.51 18.91
CA PRO A 207 -38.83 23.27 19.94
C PRO A 207 -38.32 22.52 21.18
N VAL A 208 -37.43 21.52 21.01
CA VAL A 208 -36.86 20.79 22.17
C VAL A 208 -35.91 21.67 22.99
N GLU A 209 -35.15 22.56 22.34
CA GLU A 209 -34.30 23.52 23.05
C GLU A 209 -35.14 24.51 23.85
N ALA A 210 -36.24 25.02 23.29
CA ALA A 210 -37.16 25.90 24.01
C ALA A 210 -37.82 25.20 25.21
N ALA A 211 -38.27 23.96 25.04
CA ALA A 211 -38.84 23.15 26.12
C ALA A 211 -37.81 22.85 27.22
N TRP A 212 -36.57 22.52 26.85
CA TRP A 212 -35.48 22.27 27.79
C TRP A 212 -35.13 23.52 28.60
N GLN A 213 -35.00 24.68 27.93
CA GLN A 213 -34.71 25.94 28.62
C GLN A 213 -35.82 26.32 29.60
N ARG A 214 -37.09 26.11 29.23
CA ARG A 214 -38.25 26.34 30.10
C ARG A 214 -38.23 25.42 31.32
N ALA A 215 -38.06 24.11 31.10
CA ALA A 215 -37.98 23.14 32.18
C ALA A 215 -36.77 23.42 33.11
N ALA A 216 -35.62 23.79 32.56
CA ALA A 216 -34.42 24.15 33.30
C ALA A 216 -34.59 25.41 34.15
N ALA A 217 -35.33 26.41 33.66
CA ALA A 217 -35.64 27.63 34.41
C ALA A 217 -36.57 27.33 35.59
N LEU A 218 -37.65 26.57 35.35
CA LEU A 218 -38.61 26.15 36.38
C LEU A 218 -37.97 25.20 37.41
N TRP A 219 -37.04 24.34 36.98
CA TRP A 219 -36.30 23.45 37.88
C TRP A 219 -35.38 24.24 38.81
N ARG A 220 -34.69 25.26 38.29
CA ARG A 220 -33.86 26.16 39.11
C ARG A 220 -34.68 26.98 40.11
N GLU A 221 -35.88 27.39 39.72
CA GLU A 221 -36.76 28.19 40.58
C GLU A 221 -37.44 27.36 41.67
N ALA A 222 -37.97 26.18 41.33
CA ALA A 222 -38.89 25.43 42.18
C ALA A 222 -38.55 23.94 42.38
N GLY A 223 -37.46 23.43 41.80
CA GLY A 223 -37.13 21.99 41.79
C GLY A 223 -36.95 21.39 43.19
N PHE A 224 -36.17 22.05 44.07
CA PHE A 224 -35.95 21.57 45.44
C PHE A 224 -37.25 21.55 46.26
N SER A 225 -38.04 22.63 46.20
CA SER A 225 -39.34 22.71 46.89
C SER A 225 -40.34 21.69 46.34
N TRP A 226 -40.32 21.45 45.03
CA TRP A 226 -41.20 20.49 44.38
C TRP A 226 -40.89 19.04 44.81
N VAL A 227 -39.62 18.65 44.83
CA VAL A 227 -39.22 17.32 45.31
C VAL A 227 -39.59 17.11 46.78
N ALA A 228 -39.42 18.15 47.63
CA ALA A 228 -39.82 18.11 49.03
C ALA A 228 -41.35 17.96 49.20
N GLU A 229 -42.14 18.65 48.37
CA GLU A 229 -43.61 18.55 48.36
C GLU A 229 -44.08 17.16 47.95
N LEU A 230 -43.49 16.59 46.89
CA LEU A 230 -43.81 15.23 46.44
C LEU A 230 -43.45 14.16 47.48
N LEU A 231 -42.34 14.33 48.20
CA LEU A 231 -41.94 13.47 49.31
C LEU A 231 -42.93 13.53 50.49
N ALA A 232 -43.50 14.71 50.76
CA ALA A 232 -44.44 14.94 51.85
C ALA A 232 -45.90 14.52 51.51
N HIS A 233 -46.25 14.39 50.23
CA HIS A 233 -47.62 14.16 49.76
C HIS A 233 -48.28 12.86 50.28
N GLY A 234 -47.51 11.81 50.61
CA GLY A 234 -48.00 10.55 51.24
C GLY A 234 -48.93 9.65 50.38
N GLY A 235 -49.59 10.21 49.36
CA GLY A 235 -50.55 9.54 48.46
C GLY A 235 -49.95 8.83 47.25
N LEU A 236 -48.63 8.90 47.04
CA LEU A 236 -47.95 8.29 45.88
C LEU A 236 -47.66 6.79 46.11
N SER A 237 -47.74 6.00 45.03
CA SER A 237 -47.45 4.56 45.05
C SER A 237 -45.96 4.27 45.26
N GLN A 238 -45.65 3.49 46.30
CA GLN A 238 -44.29 3.03 46.60
C GLN A 238 -43.81 1.89 45.67
N SER A 239 -44.63 1.43 44.71
CA SER A 239 -44.16 0.53 43.66
C SER A 239 -43.48 1.27 42.51
N THR A 240 -43.93 2.49 42.19
CA THR A 240 -43.45 3.29 41.06
C THR A 240 -42.66 4.54 41.47
N HIS A 241 -42.97 5.14 42.62
CA HIS A 241 -42.34 6.34 43.19
C HIS A 241 -41.87 6.05 44.62
N LYS A 242 -40.83 5.22 44.75
CA LYS A 242 -40.22 4.89 46.04
C LYS A 242 -39.55 6.12 46.63
N SER A 243 -39.81 6.44 47.90
CA SER A 243 -39.23 7.62 48.55
C SER A 243 -37.69 7.65 48.49
N ILE A 244 -37.02 6.48 48.52
CA ILE A 244 -35.56 6.36 48.38
C ILE A 244 -35.00 6.79 47.01
N LYS A 245 -35.84 6.85 45.97
CA LYS A 245 -35.44 7.20 44.60
C LYS A 245 -35.55 8.70 44.29
N PHE A 246 -36.21 9.49 45.15
CA PHE A 246 -36.39 10.92 44.92
C PHE A 246 -35.07 11.71 44.95
N ALA A 247 -34.17 11.42 45.91
CA ALA A 247 -32.87 12.06 45.97
C ALA A 247 -31.97 11.72 44.75
N PRO A 248 -31.88 10.44 44.30
CA PRO A 248 -31.26 10.11 43.02
C PRO A 248 -31.86 10.84 41.81
N TRP A 249 -33.18 10.87 41.66
CA TRP A 249 -33.85 11.55 40.54
C TRP A 249 -33.65 13.07 40.56
N GLN A 250 -33.59 13.67 41.75
CA GLN A 250 -33.25 15.08 41.89
C GLN A 250 -31.81 15.34 41.42
N ALA A 251 -30.83 14.52 41.86
CA ALA A 251 -29.44 14.65 41.44
C ALA A 251 -29.26 14.42 39.93
N GLU A 252 -30.00 13.48 39.33
CA GLU A 252 -30.03 13.26 37.88
C GLU A 252 -30.51 14.51 37.13
N LEU A 253 -31.59 15.15 37.60
CA LEU A 253 -32.13 16.37 37.00
C LEU A 253 -31.22 17.59 37.20
N ASP A 254 -30.58 17.70 38.36
CA ASP A 254 -29.58 18.74 38.63
C ASP A 254 -28.40 18.63 37.64
N ALA A 255 -27.88 17.41 37.43
CA ALA A 255 -26.83 17.16 36.44
C ALA A 255 -27.31 17.43 35.00
N TYR A 256 -28.53 16.98 34.67
CA TYR A 256 -29.11 17.13 33.33
C TYR A 256 -29.36 18.59 32.95
N PHE A 257 -29.86 19.43 33.88
CA PHE A 257 -30.09 20.85 33.61
C PHE A 257 -28.84 21.73 33.78
N ALA A 258 -27.74 21.19 34.31
CA ALA A 258 -26.45 21.87 34.39
C ALA A 258 -25.68 21.84 33.06
N ASP A 259 -25.89 20.82 32.23
CA ASP A 259 -25.20 20.65 30.95
C ASP A 259 -26.20 20.56 29.78
N PRO A 260 -26.33 21.61 28.95
CA PRO A 260 -27.16 21.56 27.76
C PRO A 260 -26.76 20.47 26.76
N ALA A 261 -25.53 19.95 26.80
CA ALA A 261 -25.07 18.92 25.87
C ALA A 261 -25.83 17.59 26.03
N VAL A 262 -26.37 17.31 27.22
CA VAL A 262 -27.14 16.08 27.49
C VAL A 262 -28.65 16.24 27.27
N MET A 263 -29.11 17.35 26.66
CA MET A 263 -30.54 17.65 26.43
C MET A 263 -31.37 16.49 25.86
N PHE A 264 -30.79 15.66 24.99
CA PHE A 264 -31.52 14.53 24.39
C PHE A 264 -31.50 13.25 25.25
N ASP A 265 -30.77 13.23 26.36
CA ASP A 265 -30.63 12.09 27.28
C ASP A 265 -31.54 12.29 28.50
N LEU A 266 -32.85 12.22 28.25
CA LEU A 266 -33.86 12.47 29.25
C LEU A 266 -33.72 11.48 30.44
N PRO A 267 -33.45 11.97 31.67
CA PRO A 267 -33.27 11.10 32.82
C PRO A 267 -34.60 10.53 33.31
N ASP A 268 -34.53 9.41 34.05
CA ASP A 268 -35.72 8.79 34.65
C ASP A 268 -36.49 9.78 35.53
N GLY A 269 -35.79 10.66 36.26
CA GLY A 269 -36.39 11.72 37.07
C GLY A 269 -37.36 12.63 36.32
N ALA A 270 -37.03 13.01 35.06
CA ALA A 270 -37.89 13.87 34.24
C ALA A 270 -39.22 13.18 33.91
N ALA A 271 -39.16 11.89 33.58
CA ALA A 271 -40.35 11.09 33.29
C ALA A 271 -41.20 10.79 34.54
N LYS A 272 -40.59 10.75 35.74
CA LYS A 272 -41.28 10.45 37.00
C LYS A 272 -41.96 11.67 37.64
N PHE A 273 -41.36 12.86 37.52
CA PHE A 273 -41.94 14.09 38.08
C PHE A 273 -42.94 14.79 37.14
N GLY A 274 -43.22 14.21 35.97
CA GLY A 274 -44.27 14.67 35.06
C GLY A 274 -45.70 14.36 35.54
N VAL A 275 -46.67 15.14 35.06
CA VAL A 275 -48.11 15.01 35.38
C VAL A 275 -48.65 13.61 35.05
N ARG A 276 -48.25 13.03 33.91
CA ARG A 276 -48.69 11.69 33.47
C ARG A 276 -48.28 10.59 34.46
N ALA A 277 -47.04 10.63 34.93
CA ALA A 277 -46.52 9.64 35.88
C ALA A 277 -47.10 9.82 37.29
N LEU A 278 -47.23 11.07 37.75
CA LEU A 278 -47.78 11.40 39.06
C LEU A 278 -49.27 11.05 39.16
N SER A 279 -50.06 11.33 38.11
CA SER A 279 -51.49 10.99 38.05
C SER A 279 -51.73 9.47 38.10
N LYS A 280 -50.88 8.69 37.42
CA LYS A 280 -50.96 7.22 37.44
C LYS A 280 -50.47 6.62 38.77
N ALA A 281 -49.58 7.31 39.47
CA ALA A 281 -49.01 6.85 40.73
C ALA A 281 -49.83 7.24 41.96
N CYS A 282 -50.78 8.17 41.84
CA CYS A 282 -51.61 8.61 42.96
C CYS A 282 -52.65 7.55 43.36
N LYS A 283 -52.79 7.29 44.66
CA LYS A 283 -53.73 6.30 45.21
C LYS A 283 -55.17 6.83 45.16
N LYS A 284 -56.14 5.91 45.03
CA LYS A 284 -57.58 6.23 44.99
C LYS A 284 -57.98 7.08 46.22
N GLY A 285 -58.54 8.27 45.99
CA GLY A 285 -58.95 9.22 47.05
C GLY A 285 -57.91 10.29 47.42
N HIS A 286 -56.79 10.39 46.69
CA HIS A 286 -55.83 11.49 46.79
C HIS A 286 -55.75 12.22 45.44
N ASP A 287 -55.60 13.55 45.46
CA ASP A 287 -55.38 14.34 44.24
C ASP A 287 -53.93 14.20 43.78
N ALA A 288 -53.67 14.22 42.47
CA ALA A 288 -52.32 14.17 41.96
C ALA A 288 -51.64 15.53 42.17
N PRO A 289 -50.43 15.59 42.75
CA PRO A 289 -49.70 16.85 42.86
C PRO A 289 -49.25 17.27 41.47
N VAL A 290 -49.73 18.42 40.99
CA VAL A 290 -49.43 18.97 39.66
C VAL A 290 -49.04 20.43 39.79
N CYS A 291 -47.96 20.83 39.10
CA CYS A 291 -47.48 22.20 39.04
C CYS A 291 -46.97 22.55 37.63
N ALA A 292 -46.62 23.82 37.41
CA ALA A 292 -46.06 24.27 36.13
C ALA A 292 -44.78 23.50 35.71
N LEU A 293 -43.93 23.12 36.68
CA LEU A 293 -42.74 22.31 36.44
C LEU A 293 -43.09 20.90 35.97
N ALA A 294 -44.10 20.25 36.57
CA ALA A 294 -44.55 18.92 36.16
C ALA A 294 -45.09 18.90 34.71
N HIS A 295 -45.80 19.96 34.30
CA HIS A 295 -46.23 20.13 32.91
C HIS A 295 -45.05 20.36 31.96
N ALA A 296 -44.07 21.20 32.34
CA ALA A 296 -42.89 21.45 31.54
C ALA A 296 -42.00 20.20 31.36
N LEU A 297 -41.95 19.30 32.34
CA LEU A 297 -41.24 18.02 32.22
C LEU A 297 -41.94 17.05 31.27
N ASP A 298 -43.28 16.99 31.28
CA ASP A 298 -44.03 16.21 30.29
C ASP A 298 -43.88 16.78 28.86
N GLU A 299 -43.97 18.11 28.71
CA GLU A 299 -43.72 18.81 27.45
C GLU A 299 -42.31 18.53 26.93
N LEU A 300 -41.28 18.62 27.79
CA LEU A 300 -39.91 18.27 27.44
C LEU A 300 -39.79 16.81 26.99
N ALA A 301 -40.43 15.88 27.70
CA ALA A 301 -40.40 14.47 27.33
C ALA A 301 -41.03 14.22 25.95
N ASP A 302 -42.15 14.88 25.64
CA ASP A 302 -42.81 14.80 24.33
C ASP A 302 -41.93 15.41 23.24
N GLN A 303 -41.36 16.60 23.49
CA GLN A 303 -40.47 17.26 22.53
C GLN A 303 -39.18 16.48 22.28
N VAL A 304 -38.59 15.83 23.30
CA VAL A 304 -37.45 14.92 23.10
C VAL A 304 -37.87 13.69 22.29
N ALA A 305 -39.05 13.13 22.55
CA ALA A 305 -39.57 11.97 21.81
C ALA A 305 -39.85 12.29 20.33
N GLU A 306 -40.30 13.51 20.01
CA GLU A 306 -40.49 14.00 18.63
C GLU A 306 -39.17 14.39 17.96
N ALA A 307 -38.25 15.03 18.70
CA ALA A 307 -36.98 15.51 18.16
C ALA A 307 -35.99 14.39 17.82
N LEU A 308 -36.04 13.23 18.50
CA LEU A 308 -35.13 12.11 18.23
C LEU A 308 -35.34 11.50 16.82
N PRO A 309 -36.57 11.12 16.39
CA PRO A 309 -36.84 10.71 15.01
C PRO A 309 -36.54 11.82 14.00
N ALA A 310 -36.90 13.06 14.31
CA ALA A 310 -36.70 14.21 13.42
C ALA A 310 -35.20 14.49 13.19
N GLY A 311 -34.37 14.41 14.25
CA GLY A 311 -32.92 14.52 14.16
C GLY A 311 -32.29 13.37 13.35
N LYS A 312 -32.83 12.15 13.46
CA LYS A 312 -32.40 11.02 12.60
C LYS A 312 -32.71 11.30 11.12
N GLN A 313 -33.91 11.78 10.80
CA GLN A 313 -34.26 12.16 9.42
C GLN A 313 -33.34 13.25 8.87
N ARG A 314 -33.01 14.27 9.68
CA ARG A 314 -32.03 15.31 9.31
C ARG A 314 -30.61 14.73 9.10
N LEU A 315 -30.21 13.73 9.88
CA LEU A 315 -28.92 13.03 9.69
C LEU A 315 -28.90 12.22 8.39
N ILE A 316 -30.00 11.55 8.03
CA ILE A 316 -30.13 10.82 6.78
C ILE A 316 -30.02 11.79 5.60
N ALA A 317 -30.75 12.90 5.66
CA ALA A 317 -30.65 13.98 4.67
C ALA A 317 -29.23 14.52 4.51
N LEU A 318 -28.52 14.75 5.62
CA LEU A 318 -27.12 15.16 5.59
C LEU A 318 -26.25 14.11 4.90
N GLN A 319 -26.44 12.82 5.17
CA GLN A 319 -25.68 11.74 4.53
C GLN A 319 -25.91 11.67 3.02
N VAL A 320 -27.16 11.78 2.57
CA VAL A 320 -27.51 11.80 1.13
C VAL A 320 -26.86 13.01 0.46
N ALA A 321 -27.02 14.21 1.03
CA ALA A 321 -26.45 15.45 0.48
C ALA A 321 -24.92 15.41 0.45
N LEU A 322 -24.27 14.87 1.48
CA LEU A 322 -22.82 14.68 1.51
C LEU A 322 -22.36 13.67 0.46
N LEU A 323 -23.09 12.57 0.26
CA LEU A 323 -22.74 11.57 -0.74
C LEU A 323 -22.82 12.16 -2.17
N GLU A 324 -23.89 12.90 -2.48
CA GLU A 324 -24.03 13.63 -3.74
C GLU A 324 -22.92 14.67 -3.94
N ARG A 325 -22.64 15.47 -2.90
CA ARG A 325 -21.58 16.47 -2.92
C ARG A 325 -20.21 15.86 -3.15
N LEU A 326 -19.88 14.78 -2.44
CA LEU A 326 -18.61 14.07 -2.57
C LEU A 326 -18.46 13.46 -3.97
N ASN A 327 -19.51 12.84 -4.53
CA ASN A 327 -19.46 12.29 -5.89
C ASN A 327 -19.23 13.37 -6.97
N ARG A 328 -19.57 14.64 -6.70
CA ARG A 328 -19.28 15.77 -7.59
C ARG A 328 -17.90 16.37 -7.35
N GLU A 329 -17.55 16.71 -6.10
CA GLU A 329 -16.33 17.45 -5.77
C GLU A 329 -15.07 16.58 -5.77
N LEU A 330 -15.18 15.27 -5.52
CA LEU A 330 -14.03 14.38 -5.47
C LEU A 330 -13.34 14.24 -6.85
N PRO A 331 -14.07 13.97 -7.96
CA PRO A 331 -13.47 13.99 -9.29
C PRO A 331 -12.82 15.33 -9.66
N GLU A 332 -13.45 16.47 -9.30
CA GLU A 332 -12.93 17.81 -9.58
C GLU A 332 -11.60 18.07 -8.84
N ARG A 333 -11.53 17.74 -7.54
CA ARG A 333 -10.30 17.87 -6.73
C ARG A 333 -9.17 16.99 -7.27
N LYS A 334 -9.49 15.76 -7.68
CA LYS A 334 -8.50 14.83 -8.27
C LYS A 334 -7.99 15.35 -9.61
N ALA A 335 -8.87 15.83 -10.48
CA ALA A 335 -8.49 16.44 -11.75
C ALA A 335 -7.59 17.67 -11.56
N ALA A 336 -7.88 18.54 -10.59
CA ALA A 336 -7.05 19.70 -10.28
C ALA A 336 -5.63 19.34 -9.81
N GLN A 337 -5.45 18.17 -9.19
CA GLN A 337 -4.16 17.64 -8.75
C GLN A 337 -3.52 16.66 -9.77
N ARG A 338 -4.16 16.44 -10.93
CA ARG A 338 -3.77 15.43 -11.93
C ARG A 338 -3.66 14.02 -11.36
N LEU A 339 -4.52 13.68 -10.41
CA LEU A 339 -4.59 12.35 -9.80
C LEU A 339 -5.68 11.50 -10.46
N LEU A 340 -5.39 10.22 -10.63
CA LEU A 340 -6.31 9.19 -11.10
C LEU A 340 -6.31 8.01 -10.13
N ALA A 341 -7.48 7.65 -9.61
CA ALA A 341 -7.68 6.40 -8.89
C ALA A 341 -8.13 5.27 -9.83
N PHE A 342 -8.06 4.02 -9.36
CA PHE A 342 -8.50 2.86 -10.13
C PHE A 342 -9.97 2.94 -10.59
N ASP A 343 -10.89 3.36 -9.71
CA ASP A 343 -12.30 3.50 -10.06
C ASP A 343 -12.53 4.62 -11.10
N ASP A 344 -11.64 5.63 -11.16
CA ASP A 344 -11.74 6.69 -12.17
C ASP A 344 -11.43 6.18 -13.57
N LEU A 345 -10.55 5.19 -13.70
CA LEU A 345 -10.23 4.59 -15.00
C LEU A 345 -11.47 3.93 -15.62
N LEU A 346 -12.26 3.25 -14.79
CA LEU A 346 -13.51 2.62 -15.20
C LEU A 346 -14.56 3.67 -15.56
N ASN A 347 -14.80 4.61 -14.65
CA ASN A 347 -15.81 5.66 -14.83
C ASN A 347 -15.50 6.52 -16.06
N ARG A 348 -14.26 6.98 -16.25
CA ARG A 348 -13.88 7.81 -17.41
C ARG A 348 -13.99 7.07 -18.73
N LEU A 349 -13.63 5.79 -18.78
CA LEU A 349 -13.77 5.02 -20.01
C LEU A 349 -15.25 4.79 -20.36
N ASP A 350 -16.09 4.48 -19.37
CA ASP A 350 -17.54 4.36 -19.61
C ASP A 350 -18.12 5.71 -20.06
N GLU A 351 -17.81 6.82 -19.37
CA GLU A 351 -18.23 8.17 -19.78
C GLU A 351 -17.80 8.51 -21.21
N ALA A 352 -16.55 8.20 -21.59
CA ALA A 352 -16.06 8.42 -22.95
C ALA A 352 -16.82 7.56 -23.99
N LEU A 353 -17.14 6.31 -23.66
CA LEU A 353 -17.86 5.37 -24.52
C LEU A 353 -19.37 5.69 -24.65
N GLN A 354 -19.98 6.30 -23.63
CA GLN A 354 -21.36 6.79 -23.68
C GLN A 354 -21.47 8.22 -24.26
N GLY A 355 -20.35 8.95 -24.32
CA GLY A 355 -20.27 10.31 -24.84
C GLY A 355 -20.42 10.41 -26.37
N PRO A 356 -20.35 11.65 -26.91
CA PRO A 356 -20.56 11.91 -28.33
C PRO A 356 -19.53 11.25 -29.27
N VAL A 357 -18.30 11.02 -28.80
CA VAL A 357 -17.21 10.35 -29.55
C VAL A 357 -17.18 8.84 -29.27
N GLY A 358 -18.10 8.33 -28.46
CA GLY A 358 -18.06 6.96 -27.95
C GLY A 358 -18.18 5.88 -29.01
N GLU A 359 -18.86 6.14 -30.13
CA GLU A 359 -18.92 5.16 -31.24
C GLU A 359 -17.58 5.03 -31.97
N ASP A 360 -16.88 6.14 -32.19
CA ASP A 360 -15.56 6.13 -32.83
C ASP A 360 -14.54 5.42 -31.93
N LEU A 361 -14.57 5.70 -30.63
CA LEU A 361 -13.77 5.01 -29.63
C LEU A 361 -14.06 3.51 -29.59
N ALA A 362 -15.33 3.12 -29.53
CA ALA A 362 -15.73 1.72 -29.56
C ALA A 362 -15.29 1.02 -30.87
N ALA A 363 -15.40 1.70 -32.01
CA ALA A 363 -14.95 1.16 -33.30
C ALA A 363 -13.43 0.98 -33.35
N SER A 364 -12.65 1.93 -32.84
CA SER A 364 -11.19 1.84 -32.75
C SER A 364 -10.74 0.68 -31.85
N LEU A 365 -11.36 0.55 -30.66
CA LEU A 365 -11.09 -0.55 -29.73
C LEU A 365 -11.49 -1.90 -30.33
N ARG A 366 -12.62 -2.00 -31.03
CA ARG A 366 -13.02 -3.22 -31.76
C ARG A 366 -12.07 -3.59 -32.90
N ALA A 367 -11.55 -2.60 -33.63
CA ALA A 367 -10.60 -2.84 -34.71
C ALA A 367 -9.25 -3.35 -34.17
N THR A 368 -8.83 -2.81 -33.02
CA THR A 368 -7.61 -3.25 -32.31
C THR A 368 -7.81 -4.63 -31.69
N TYR A 369 -8.95 -4.85 -31.03
CA TYR A 369 -9.29 -6.06 -30.30
C TYR A 369 -10.58 -6.71 -30.85
N PRO A 370 -10.53 -7.35 -32.03
CA PRO A 370 -11.70 -7.98 -32.66
C PRO A 370 -12.27 -9.17 -31.85
N LEU A 371 -11.51 -9.68 -30.87
CA LEU A 371 -11.92 -10.76 -29.99
C LEU A 371 -11.53 -10.43 -28.54
N ALA A 372 -12.49 -10.52 -27.62
CA ALA A 372 -12.26 -10.41 -26.18
C ALA A 372 -12.67 -11.67 -25.41
N LEU A 373 -11.79 -12.10 -24.49
CA LEU A 373 -12.00 -13.17 -23.52
C LEU A 373 -11.96 -12.56 -22.11
N ILE A 374 -13.09 -12.54 -21.43
CA ILE A 374 -13.21 -11.94 -20.10
C ILE A 374 -13.26 -13.07 -19.06
N ASP A 375 -12.19 -13.21 -18.28
CA ASP A 375 -12.11 -14.20 -17.20
C ASP A 375 -12.66 -13.66 -15.88
N GLU A 376 -13.11 -14.55 -15.00
CA GLU A 376 -13.75 -14.24 -13.71
C GLU A 376 -14.93 -13.26 -13.84
N PHE A 377 -15.73 -13.41 -14.91
CA PHE A 377 -16.81 -12.47 -15.22
C PHE A 377 -17.86 -12.33 -14.10
N GLN A 378 -18.01 -13.33 -13.23
CA GLN A 378 -18.90 -13.23 -12.07
C GLN A 378 -18.47 -12.18 -11.02
N ASP A 379 -17.24 -11.68 -11.10
CA ASP A 379 -16.68 -10.67 -10.19
C ASP A 379 -16.73 -9.24 -10.77
N THR A 380 -17.37 -9.05 -11.94
CA THR A 380 -17.51 -7.73 -12.56
C THR A 380 -18.64 -6.90 -11.94
N ASP A 381 -18.53 -5.59 -12.05
CA ASP A 381 -19.57 -4.63 -11.66
C ASP A 381 -20.37 -4.12 -12.89
N PRO A 382 -21.45 -3.34 -12.67
CA PRO A 382 -22.27 -2.81 -13.77
C PRO A 382 -21.52 -1.93 -14.78
N ILE A 383 -20.49 -1.17 -14.37
CA ILE A 383 -19.71 -0.28 -15.25
C ILE A 383 -18.84 -1.13 -16.16
N GLN A 384 -18.13 -2.11 -15.59
CA GLN A 384 -17.28 -3.01 -16.36
C GLN A 384 -18.09 -3.74 -17.44
N TYR A 385 -19.29 -4.21 -17.09
CA TYR A 385 -20.19 -4.79 -18.08
C TYR A 385 -20.66 -3.77 -19.13
N ALA A 386 -21.01 -2.54 -18.73
CA ALA A 386 -21.42 -1.48 -19.65
C ALA A 386 -20.32 -1.18 -20.70
N ILE A 387 -19.06 -1.07 -20.28
CA ILE A 387 -17.89 -0.89 -21.15
C ILE A 387 -17.82 -2.00 -22.21
N PHE A 388 -17.77 -3.27 -21.78
CA PHE A 388 -17.66 -4.38 -22.73
C PHE A 388 -18.90 -4.53 -23.62
N ASN A 389 -20.09 -4.27 -23.07
CA ASN A 389 -21.34 -4.30 -23.82
C ASN A 389 -21.39 -3.19 -24.90
N ARG A 390 -20.84 -2.00 -24.61
CA ARG A 390 -20.75 -0.87 -25.55
C ARG A 390 -19.70 -1.10 -26.63
N ILE A 391 -18.53 -1.62 -26.27
CA ILE A 391 -17.46 -1.96 -27.23
C ILE A 391 -17.94 -3.11 -28.14
N TYR A 392 -18.42 -4.22 -27.59
CA TYR A 392 -18.79 -5.42 -28.37
C TYR A 392 -20.31 -5.54 -28.56
N ALA A 393 -20.94 -4.51 -29.15
CA ALA A 393 -22.37 -4.47 -29.42
C ALA A 393 -22.88 -5.72 -30.19
N LYS A 394 -24.14 -6.16 -29.97
CA LYS A 394 -24.70 -7.39 -30.57
C LYS A 394 -24.70 -7.41 -32.12
N ALA A 395 -24.71 -6.23 -32.74
CA ALA A 395 -24.65 -6.08 -34.20
C ALA A 395 -23.20 -6.02 -34.77
N SER A 396 -22.19 -6.14 -33.91
CA SER A 396 -20.77 -6.07 -34.28
C SER A 396 -20.28 -7.39 -34.89
N GLU A 397 -19.30 -7.32 -35.81
CA GLU A 397 -18.56 -8.49 -36.29
C GLU A 397 -17.52 -9.00 -35.28
N ALA A 398 -17.23 -8.23 -34.22
CA ALA A 398 -16.31 -8.61 -33.15
C ALA A 398 -16.95 -9.60 -32.17
N SER A 399 -16.13 -10.51 -31.63
CA SER A 399 -16.55 -11.56 -30.71
C SER A 399 -16.23 -11.22 -29.25
N LEU A 400 -17.13 -11.58 -28.35
CA LEU A 400 -16.96 -11.44 -26.90
C LEU A 400 -17.32 -12.76 -26.21
N CYS A 401 -16.40 -13.27 -25.39
CA CYS A 401 -16.61 -14.48 -24.60
C CYS A 401 -16.45 -14.18 -23.11
N PHE A 402 -17.51 -14.35 -22.34
CA PHE A 402 -17.46 -14.30 -20.89
C PHE A 402 -17.17 -15.68 -20.31
N VAL A 403 -16.22 -15.77 -19.39
CA VAL A 403 -15.86 -17.02 -18.71
C VAL A 403 -15.98 -16.79 -17.21
N GLY A 404 -16.75 -17.63 -16.52
CA GLY A 404 -16.97 -17.45 -15.09
C GLY A 404 -17.81 -18.54 -14.44
N ASP A 405 -18.04 -18.38 -13.14
CA ASP A 405 -18.95 -19.23 -12.37
C ASP A 405 -19.80 -18.37 -11.41
N PRO A 406 -21.11 -18.21 -11.64
CA PRO A 406 -21.98 -17.40 -10.78
C PRO A 406 -22.06 -17.95 -9.35
N LYS A 407 -21.78 -19.24 -9.16
CA LYS A 407 -21.71 -19.89 -7.84
C LYS A 407 -20.51 -19.41 -7.02
N GLN A 408 -19.52 -18.75 -7.65
CA GLN A 408 -18.33 -18.19 -7.01
C GLN A 408 -18.34 -16.65 -6.95
N ALA A 409 -19.47 -16.00 -7.20
CA ALA A 409 -19.63 -14.55 -7.03
C ALA A 409 -19.70 -14.20 -5.53
N ILE A 410 -18.56 -13.79 -4.96
CA ILE A 410 -18.38 -13.58 -3.50
C ILE A 410 -17.71 -12.23 -3.16
N TYR A 411 -17.64 -11.30 -4.11
CA TYR A 411 -16.98 -10.00 -3.95
C TYR A 411 -17.97 -8.82 -3.96
N ALA A 412 -19.20 -9.01 -3.45
CA ALA A 412 -20.21 -7.94 -3.43
C ALA A 412 -19.75 -6.70 -2.64
N PHE A 413 -18.92 -6.92 -1.61
CA PHE A 413 -18.28 -5.85 -0.85
C PHE A 413 -17.30 -4.99 -1.67
N ARG A 414 -16.78 -5.50 -2.79
CA ARG A 414 -15.93 -4.77 -3.76
C ARG A 414 -16.72 -4.18 -4.93
N GLY A 415 -18.02 -4.41 -5.01
CA GLY A 415 -18.87 -3.90 -6.09
C GLY A 415 -19.27 -4.93 -7.14
N ALA A 416 -18.73 -6.15 -7.09
CA ALA A 416 -19.15 -7.24 -7.98
C ALA A 416 -20.65 -7.49 -7.85
N ASP A 417 -21.31 -7.70 -8.98
CA ASP A 417 -22.76 -7.83 -9.04
C ASP A 417 -23.21 -9.08 -9.80
N LEU A 418 -23.93 -9.97 -9.09
CA LEU A 418 -24.50 -11.16 -9.70
C LEU A 418 -25.63 -10.81 -10.67
N ALA A 419 -26.41 -9.75 -10.43
CA ALA A 419 -27.49 -9.36 -11.32
C ALA A 419 -26.94 -9.02 -12.71
N THR A 420 -25.84 -8.28 -12.77
CA THR A 420 -25.07 -8.01 -14.01
C THR A 420 -24.67 -9.29 -14.75
N TYR A 421 -24.16 -10.30 -14.04
CA TYR A 421 -23.85 -11.61 -14.65
C TYR A 421 -25.10 -12.27 -15.26
N MET A 422 -26.23 -12.24 -14.54
CA MET A 422 -27.49 -12.83 -15.02
C MET A 422 -28.04 -12.09 -16.23
N THR A 423 -27.93 -10.75 -16.27
CA THR A 423 -28.29 -9.95 -17.44
C THR A 423 -27.43 -10.31 -18.65
N ALA A 424 -26.11 -10.44 -18.48
CA ALA A 424 -25.21 -10.84 -19.57
C ALA A 424 -25.52 -12.25 -20.08
N LYS A 425 -25.85 -13.19 -19.19
CA LYS A 425 -26.29 -14.55 -19.55
C LYS A 425 -27.57 -14.53 -20.41
N GLN A 426 -28.53 -13.65 -20.10
CA GLN A 426 -29.75 -13.49 -20.90
C GLN A 426 -29.50 -12.79 -22.25
N GLN A 427 -28.47 -11.94 -22.33
CA GLN A 427 -28.11 -11.19 -23.54
C GLN A 427 -27.14 -11.92 -24.48
N ALA A 428 -26.60 -13.08 -24.07
CA ALA A 428 -25.76 -13.92 -24.91
C ALA A 428 -26.50 -14.40 -26.17
N ASP A 429 -25.79 -14.58 -27.28
CA ASP A 429 -26.40 -15.01 -28.55
C ASP A 429 -26.84 -16.48 -28.53
N ARG A 430 -26.34 -17.23 -27.54
CA ARG A 430 -26.49 -18.68 -27.43
C ARG A 430 -26.63 -19.10 -25.97
N GLU A 431 -27.19 -20.29 -25.78
CA GLU A 431 -27.20 -20.98 -24.49
C GLU A 431 -25.77 -21.13 -23.94
N PRO A 432 -25.52 -20.82 -22.65
CA PRO A 432 -24.20 -20.92 -22.07
C PRO A 432 -23.55 -22.30 -22.21
N PHE A 433 -22.26 -22.31 -22.52
CA PHE A 433 -21.46 -23.51 -22.52
C PHE A 433 -21.12 -23.93 -21.10
N ASN A 434 -21.21 -25.23 -20.79
CA ASN A 434 -20.83 -25.75 -19.48
C ASN A 434 -19.65 -26.72 -19.59
N LEU A 435 -18.86 -26.78 -18.51
CA LEU A 435 -17.77 -27.73 -18.34
C LEU A 435 -18.20 -28.81 -17.33
N PRO A 436 -18.56 -30.03 -17.76
CA PRO A 436 -19.13 -31.03 -16.87
C PRO A 436 -18.09 -31.79 -16.04
N THR A 437 -16.80 -31.71 -16.37
CA THR A 437 -15.75 -32.56 -15.78
C THR A 437 -14.85 -31.75 -14.85
N ASN A 438 -14.72 -32.17 -13.59
CA ASN A 438 -13.80 -31.62 -12.61
C ASN A 438 -12.47 -32.39 -12.63
N TYR A 439 -11.37 -31.66 -12.83
CA TYR A 439 -10.00 -32.17 -12.89
C TYR A 439 -9.22 -31.98 -11.59
N ARG A 440 -9.78 -31.25 -10.62
CA ARG A 440 -9.15 -30.91 -9.34
C ARG A 440 -9.37 -32.00 -8.31
N SER A 441 -10.62 -32.29 -7.97
CA SER A 441 -10.99 -33.08 -6.78
C SER A 441 -11.13 -34.57 -7.10
N THR A 442 -10.98 -35.43 -6.09
CA THR A 442 -11.11 -36.89 -6.26
C THR A 442 -12.55 -37.28 -6.60
N PRO A 443 -12.78 -38.41 -7.29
CA PRO A 443 -14.13 -38.88 -7.60
C PRO A 443 -15.04 -39.03 -6.36
N ALA A 444 -14.49 -39.57 -5.26
CA ALA A 444 -15.22 -39.74 -4.01
C ALA A 444 -15.64 -38.40 -3.38
N LEU A 445 -14.76 -37.40 -3.39
CA LEU A 445 -15.11 -36.07 -2.89
C LEU A 445 -16.18 -35.39 -3.76
N ILE A 446 -16.08 -35.52 -5.08
CA ILE A 446 -17.06 -34.96 -6.02
C ILE A 446 -18.44 -35.62 -5.80
N ALA A 447 -18.50 -36.94 -5.59
CA ALA A 447 -19.74 -37.64 -5.28
C ALA A 447 -20.38 -37.12 -3.98
N ALA A 448 -19.58 -36.94 -2.91
CA ALA A 448 -20.05 -36.36 -1.66
C ALA A 448 -20.58 -34.92 -1.83
N LEU A 449 -19.87 -34.06 -2.58
CA LEU A 449 -20.30 -32.68 -2.84
C LEU A 449 -21.57 -32.63 -3.71
N ASN A 450 -21.66 -33.46 -4.76
CA ASN A 450 -22.87 -33.56 -5.57
C ASN A 450 -24.07 -33.95 -4.71
N ARG A 451 -23.90 -34.86 -3.75
CA ARG A 451 -24.95 -35.28 -2.82
C ARG A 451 -25.33 -34.20 -1.80
N LEU A 452 -24.37 -33.40 -1.35
CA LEU A 452 -24.60 -32.28 -0.43
C LEU A 452 -25.34 -31.13 -1.12
N PHE A 453 -25.03 -30.84 -2.38
CA PHE A 453 -25.68 -29.80 -3.19
C PHE A 453 -26.91 -30.29 -3.97
N ASP A 454 -27.31 -31.55 -3.79
CA ASP A 454 -28.55 -32.14 -4.33
C ASP A 454 -29.76 -31.59 -3.56
N HIS A 455 -30.09 -30.34 -3.89
CA HIS A 455 -31.16 -29.51 -3.35
C HIS A 455 -31.76 -28.71 -4.53
N PRO A 456 -33.10 -28.53 -4.61
CA PRO A 456 -33.72 -27.73 -5.68
C PRO A 456 -33.21 -26.28 -5.81
N GLN A 457 -32.92 -25.61 -4.68
CA GLN A 457 -32.41 -24.24 -4.60
C GLN A 457 -31.20 -24.17 -3.64
N PRO A 458 -30.04 -24.74 -4.01
CA PRO A 458 -28.90 -24.87 -3.10
C PRO A 458 -28.28 -23.51 -2.71
N PHE A 459 -28.52 -22.47 -3.52
CA PHE A 459 -28.03 -21.12 -3.30
C PHE A 459 -29.12 -20.14 -2.85
N ALA A 460 -30.29 -20.65 -2.43
CA ALA A 460 -31.44 -19.83 -2.03
C ALA A 460 -31.87 -18.81 -3.11
N GLN A 461 -31.61 -19.14 -4.37
CA GLN A 461 -31.93 -18.35 -5.55
C GLN A 461 -32.50 -19.26 -6.66
N PRO A 462 -33.67 -18.94 -7.24
CA PRO A 462 -34.31 -19.80 -8.24
C PRO A 462 -33.47 -20.04 -9.51
N ASP A 463 -32.75 -19.00 -9.95
CA ASP A 463 -32.01 -19.02 -11.22
C ASP A 463 -30.59 -19.58 -11.09
N LEU A 464 -30.15 -19.90 -9.87
CA LEU A 464 -28.81 -20.41 -9.58
C LEU A 464 -28.87 -21.88 -9.14
N ARG A 465 -28.73 -22.78 -10.12
CA ARG A 465 -28.74 -24.24 -9.90
C ARG A 465 -27.33 -24.78 -9.72
N TYR A 466 -27.21 -25.92 -9.03
CA TYR A 466 -25.99 -26.72 -8.98
C TYR A 466 -26.06 -27.88 -9.99
N PRO A 467 -25.38 -27.80 -11.15
CA PRO A 467 -25.28 -28.94 -12.05
C PRO A 467 -24.31 -29.97 -11.45
N ALA A 468 -24.73 -31.24 -11.39
CA ALA A 468 -23.83 -32.32 -10.99
C ALA A 468 -22.63 -32.40 -11.95
N VAL A 469 -21.42 -32.41 -11.39
CA VAL A 469 -20.17 -32.51 -12.15
C VAL A 469 -19.57 -33.91 -12.04
N GLY A 470 -18.99 -34.41 -13.13
CA GLY A 470 -18.22 -35.65 -13.15
C GLY A 470 -16.76 -35.43 -12.74
N ALA A 471 -16.07 -36.50 -12.39
CA ALA A 471 -14.64 -36.47 -12.10
C ALA A 471 -13.82 -36.91 -13.32
N ALA A 472 -12.66 -36.28 -13.54
CA ALA A 472 -11.72 -36.72 -14.57
C ALA A 472 -11.04 -38.04 -14.17
N ASP A 473 -10.89 -38.94 -15.14
CA ASP A 473 -10.10 -40.17 -14.98
C ASP A 473 -8.60 -39.86 -15.13
N LYS A 474 -7.96 -39.54 -14.00
CA LYS A 474 -6.52 -39.21 -13.93
C LYS A 474 -5.87 -40.06 -12.83
N PRO A 475 -4.70 -40.66 -13.08
CA PRO A 475 -3.94 -41.33 -12.03
C PRO A 475 -3.49 -40.30 -10.99
N ARG A 476 -3.78 -40.57 -9.71
CA ARG A 476 -3.48 -39.67 -8.59
C ARG A 476 -2.78 -40.45 -7.49
N ALA A 477 -1.98 -39.74 -6.70
CA ALA A 477 -1.41 -40.31 -5.49
C ALA A 477 -2.53 -40.65 -4.50
N SER A 478 -2.44 -41.82 -3.88
CA SER A 478 -3.38 -42.26 -2.85
C SER A 478 -3.05 -41.57 -1.53
N LEU A 479 -4.02 -40.88 -0.94
CA LEU A 479 -3.85 -40.24 0.37
C LEU A 479 -3.94 -41.28 1.49
N ARG A 480 -2.92 -41.31 2.35
CA ARG A 480 -2.89 -42.09 3.60
C ARG A 480 -2.91 -41.15 4.80
N LEU A 481 -3.79 -41.42 5.77
CA LEU A 481 -3.93 -40.66 7.01
C LEU A 481 -3.77 -41.58 8.23
N VAL A 482 -3.55 -40.99 9.40
CA VAL A 482 -3.36 -41.71 10.69
C VAL A 482 -4.63 -42.39 11.21
N GLU A 483 -5.81 -41.98 10.77
CA GLU A 483 -7.08 -42.46 11.33
C GLU A 483 -7.46 -43.86 10.78
N GLU A 484 -7.81 -44.78 11.68
CA GLU A 484 -8.46 -46.07 11.38
C GLU A 484 -9.98 -45.93 11.57
N GLY A 485 -10.73 -45.76 10.47
CA GLY A 485 -12.21 -45.76 10.48
C GLY A 485 -12.83 -44.79 9.46
N GLU A 486 -13.50 -45.35 8.45
CA GLU A 486 -14.19 -44.70 7.32
C GLU A 486 -13.37 -43.69 6.48
N ALA A 487 -12.88 -44.20 5.34
CA ALA A 487 -12.14 -43.48 4.30
C ALA A 487 -12.98 -42.44 3.50
N ALA A 488 -14.01 -41.86 4.11
CA ALA A 488 -14.94 -40.93 3.46
C ALA A 488 -14.32 -39.57 3.12
N SER A 489 -14.25 -39.18 1.85
CA SER A 489 -13.63 -37.90 1.44
C SER A 489 -14.25 -36.65 2.08
N LEU A 490 -15.50 -36.68 2.56
CA LEU A 490 -16.12 -35.60 3.31
C LEU A 490 -16.52 -36.08 4.72
N SER A 491 -15.99 -35.43 5.75
CA SER A 491 -16.30 -35.75 7.15
C SER A 491 -17.05 -34.61 7.84
N LEU A 492 -18.20 -34.92 8.42
CA LEU A 492 -18.98 -34.02 9.28
C LEU A 492 -18.62 -34.32 10.75
N VAL A 493 -17.86 -33.43 11.39
CA VAL A 493 -17.45 -33.54 12.80
C VAL A 493 -18.58 -33.02 13.68
N TRP A 494 -19.20 -33.91 14.46
CA TRP A 494 -20.31 -33.60 15.34
C TRP A 494 -19.83 -32.96 16.65
N LEU A 495 -20.31 -31.75 16.95
CA LEU A 495 -19.88 -30.97 18.13
C LEU A 495 -20.51 -31.44 19.45
N GLY A 496 -21.61 -32.19 19.39
CA GLY A 496 -22.36 -32.66 20.57
C GLY A 496 -23.87 -32.56 20.39
N ASP A 497 -24.63 -33.27 21.23
CA ASP A 497 -26.11 -33.29 21.16
C ASP A 497 -26.75 -32.15 21.96
N ASP A 498 -26.01 -31.55 22.90
CA ASP A 498 -26.49 -30.44 23.73
C ASP A 498 -26.39 -29.09 23.01
N PRO A 499 -27.37 -28.17 23.16
CA PRO A 499 -27.31 -26.85 22.55
C PRO A 499 -26.08 -26.04 23.00
N LEU A 500 -25.27 -25.59 22.04
CA LEU A 500 -24.02 -24.87 22.30
C LEU A 500 -24.15 -23.37 22.05
N GLY A 501 -23.49 -22.57 22.90
CA GLY A 501 -23.26 -21.16 22.60
C GLY A 501 -22.19 -20.98 21.50
N LYS A 502 -22.25 -19.87 20.75
CA LYS A 502 -21.30 -19.58 19.67
C LYS A 502 -19.83 -19.60 20.11
N GLY A 503 -19.52 -19.07 21.29
CA GLY A 503 -18.15 -19.05 21.82
C GLY A 503 -17.63 -20.46 22.14
N GLU A 504 -18.47 -21.28 22.76
CA GLU A 504 -18.15 -22.66 23.12
C GLU A 504 -17.97 -23.55 21.88
N ALA A 505 -18.91 -23.48 20.93
CA ALA A 505 -18.83 -24.20 19.66
C ALA A 505 -17.57 -23.83 18.86
N ALA A 506 -17.21 -22.53 18.84
CA ALA A 506 -16.00 -22.07 18.17
C ALA A 506 -14.72 -22.62 18.82
N GLN A 507 -14.66 -22.66 20.15
CA GLN A 507 -13.51 -23.22 20.87
C GLN A 507 -13.37 -24.73 20.64
N LEU A 508 -14.49 -25.48 20.69
CA LEU A 508 -14.50 -26.92 20.41
C LEU A 508 -14.04 -27.22 18.98
N ALA A 509 -14.59 -26.51 17.98
CA ALA A 509 -14.21 -26.69 16.58
C ALA A 509 -12.73 -26.34 16.33
N ALA A 510 -12.23 -25.27 16.95
CA ALA A 510 -10.82 -24.87 16.82
C ALA A 510 -9.87 -25.90 17.44
N SER A 511 -10.17 -26.38 18.64
CA SER A 511 -9.36 -27.38 19.32
C SER A 511 -9.35 -28.73 18.58
N ASP A 512 -10.50 -29.22 18.10
CA ASP A 512 -10.58 -30.46 17.30
C ASP A 512 -9.79 -30.32 15.99
N THR A 513 -9.93 -29.20 15.29
CA THR A 513 -9.18 -28.92 14.06
C THR A 513 -7.68 -29.00 14.32
N ALA A 514 -7.18 -28.35 15.36
CA ALA A 514 -5.77 -28.37 15.71
C ALA A 514 -5.27 -29.76 16.11
N ARG A 515 -6.07 -30.54 16.87
CA ARG A 515 -5.72 -31.94 17.23
C ARG A 515 -5.57 -32.82 16.01
N ARG A 516 -6.52 -32.77 15.07
CA ARG A 516 -6.46 -33.57 13.84
C ARG A 516 -5.25 -33.21 13.00
N ILE A 517 -4.99 -31.92 12.81
CA ILE A 517 -3.84 -31.45 12.05
C ILE A 517 -2.53 -31.91 12.72
N ALA A 518 -2.39 -31.72 14.03
CA ALA A 518 -1.22 -32.17 14.78
C ALA A 518 -1.02 -33.69 14.68
N LEU A 519 -2.11 -34.47 14.74
CA LEU A 519 -2.07 -35.92 14.59
C LEU A 519 -1.58 -36.34 13.20
N GLN A 520 -2.09 -35.71 12.13
CA GLN A 520 -1.65 -36.02 10.77
C GLN A 520 -0.18 -35.66 10.54
N LEU A 521 0.27 -34.49 11.03
CA LEU A 521 1.66 -34.06 10.87
C LEU A 521 2.63 -34.90 11.72
N ALA A 522 2.25 -35.28 12.94
CA ALA A 522 3.02 -36.22 13.75
C ALA A 522 3.11 -37.59 13.06
N GLY A 523 2.00 -38.09 12.52
CA GLY A 523 2.00 -39.32 11.73
C GLY A 523 2.83 -39.22 10.45
N ALA A 524 2.90 -38.06 9.82
CA ALA A 524 3.73 -37.85 8.64
C ALA A 524 5.23 -37.94 8.97
N ALA A 525 5.65 -37.38 10.11
CA ALA A 525 7.01 -37.52 10.62
C ALA A 525 7.38 -39.00 10.90
N GLU A 526 6.39 -39.83 11.23
CA GLU A 526 6.54 -41.28 11.44
C GLU A 526 6.33 -42.12 10.17
N GLY A 527 6.09 -41.51 9.01
CA GLY A 527 5.83 -42.22 7.74
C GLY A 527 4.45 -42.90 7.66
N ARG A 528 3.50 -42.51 8.52
CA ARG A 528 2.13 -43.04 8.59
C ARG A 528 1.10 -42.19 7.85
N ALA A 529 1.41 -40.92 7.53
CA ALA A 529 0.54 -40.03 6.76
C ALA A 529 1.27 -39.34 5.61
N GLY A 530 0.67 -39.36 4.42
CA GLY A 530 1.32 -38.88 3.20
C GLY A 530 0.61 -39.35 1.93
N PHE A 531 1.32 -39.25 0.81
CA PHE A 531 0.84 -39.60 -0.51
C PHE A 531 1.65 -40.77 -1.07
N ASP A 532 0.95 -41.84 -1.47
CA ASP A 532 1.53 -42.99 -2.16
C ASP A 532 1.31 -42.85 -3.68
N LYS A 533 2.37 -42.80 -4.48
CA LYS A 533 2.29 -42.77 -5.95
C LYS A 533 3.35 -43.68 -6.57
N ASP A 534 2.93 -44.64 -7.39
CA ASP A 534 3.84 -45.54 -8.13
C ASP A 534 4.90 -46.25 -7.24
N GLY A 535 4.58 -46.49 -5.96
CA GLY A 535 5.50 -47.09 -4.97
C GLY A 535 6.40 -46.10 -4.21
N GLU A 536 6.34 -44.81 -4.54
CA GLU A 536 7.04 -43.74 -3.82
C GLU A 536 6.10 -43.08 -2.79
N PHE A 537 6.55 -42.99 -1.54
CA PHE A 537 5.80 -42.35 -0.44
C PHE A 537 6.36 -40.95 -0.16
N THR A 538 5.49 -39.94 -0.26
CA THR A 538 5.80 -38.56 0.10
C THR A 538 5.08 -38.19 1.41
N PRO A 539 5.79 -37.88 2.52
CA PRO A 539 5.17 -37.47 3.77
C PRO A 539 4.32 -36.21 3.61
N LEU A 540 3.20 -36.15 4.34
CA LEU A 540 2.34 -34.96 4.38
C LEU A 540 3.08 -33.79 5.05
N LYS A 541 3.00 -32.58 4.45
CA LYS A 541 3.57 -31.36 5.02
C LYS A 541 2.49 -30.38 5.47
N GLY A 542 2.87 -29.36 6.23
CA GLY A 542 1.94 -28.30 6.65
C GLY A 542 1.31 -27.58 5.45
N GLY A 543 2.08 -27.35 4.38
CA GLY A 543 1.62 -26.71 3.14
C GLY A 543 0.48 -27.45 2.41
N ASP A 544 0.30 -28.75 2.67
CA ASP A 544 -0.78 -29.55 2.09
C ASP A 544 -2.13 -29.34 2.80
N ILE A 545 -2.14 -28.60 3.92
CA ILE A 545 -3.29 -28.42 4.81
C ILE A 545 -3.71 -26.95 4.81
N ALA A 546 -4.99 -26.71 4.53
CA ALA A 546 -5.60 -25.39 4.69
C ALA A 546 -6.77 -25.40 5.67
N VAL A 547 -6.85 -24.35 6.50
CA VAL A 547 -8.01 -24.05 7.35
C VAL A 547 -8.70 -22.81 6.82
N LEU A 548 -9.93 -22.97 6.36
CA LEU A 548 -10.72 -21.89 5.77
C LEU A 548 -11.62 -21.23 6.83
N VAL A 549 -11.49 -19.92 6.96
CA VAL A 549 -12.20 -19.13 7.97
C VAL A 549 -12.90 -17.93 7.34
N ALA A 550 -13.94 -17.40 7.98
CA ALA A 550 -14.68 -16.24 7.48
C ALA A 550 -13.98 -14.91 7.81
N ASN A 551 -13.26 -14.83 8.94
CA ASN A 551 -12.65 -13.58 9.42
C ASN A 551 -11.34 -13.78 10.21
N HIS A 552 -10.61 -12.69 10.44
CA HIS A 552 -9.32 -12.71 11.14
C HIS A 552 -9.40 -13.18 12.60
N ARG A 553 -10.53 -12.97 13.28
CA ARG A 553 -10.72 -13.46 14.66
C ARG A 553 -10.72 -14.99 14.70
N GLN A 554 -11.46 -15.62 13.80
CA GLN A 554 -11.45 -17.08 13.63
C GLN A 554 -10.05 -17.59 13.24
N ALA A 555 -9.34 -16.86 12.36
CA ALA A 555 -7.95 -17.19 12.01
C ALA A 555 -7.02 -17.19 13.23
N GLY A 556 -7.16 -16.20 14.12
CA GLY A 556 -6.41 -16.10 15.37
C GLY A 556 -6.67 -17.31 16.28
N MET A 557 -7.93 -17.66 16.51
CA MET A 557 -8.30 -18.80 17.34
C MET A 557 -7.67 -20.13 16.87
N ILE A 558 -7.66 -20.38 15.55
CA ILE A 558 -7.02 -21.57 14.99
C ILE A 558 -5.50 -21.52 15.16
N ALA A 559 -4.88 -20.35 14.92
CA ALA A 559 -3.45 -20.19 15.05
C ALA A 559 -2.98 -20.45 16.50
N ASP A 560 -3.73 -19.95 17.49
CA ASP A 560 -3.43 -20.15 18.91
C ASP A 560 -3.50 -21.64 19.29
N GLU A 561 -4.55 -22.36 18.84
CA GLU A 561 -4.71 -23.80 19.10
C GLU A 561 -3.67 -24.68 18.37
N LEU A 562 -3.23 -24.29 17.17
CA LEU A 562 -2.14 -24.95 16.44
C LEU A 562 -0.79 -24.71 17.12
N ALA A 563 -0.51 -23.47 17.52
CA ALA A 563 0.71 -23.10 18.23
C ALA A 563 0.83 -23.85 19.57
N ALA A 564 -0.28 -24.00 20.31
CA ALA A 564 -0.32 -24.78 21.55
C ALA A 564 0.08 -26.27 21.36
N ARG A 565 0.01 -26.80 20.14
CA ARG A 565 0.38 -28.18 19.76
C ARG A 565 1.65 -28.27 18.92
N GLY A 566 2.43 -27.18 18.89
CA GLY A 566 3.71 -27.12 18.16
C GLY A 566 3.57 -27.06 16.64
N VAL A 567 2.35 -26.90 16.09
CA VAL A 567 2.13 -26.87 14.64
C VAL A 567 2.39 -25.46 14.09
N PRO A 568 3.40 -25.27 13.22
CA PRO A 568 3.63 -23.97 12.59
C PRO A 568 2.51 -23.67 11.58
N SER A 569 1.94 -22.47 11.68
CA SER A 569 0.87 -22.00 10.79
C SER A 569 1.16 -20.59 10.28
N VAL A 570 0.64 -20.29 9.09
CA VAL A 570 0.67 -18.97 8.50
C VAL A 570 -0.75 -18.47 8.27
N ARG A 571 -1.01 -17.21 8.59
CA ARG A 571 -2.25 -16.53 8.22
C ARG A 571 -2.03 -15.81 6.90
N ARG A 572 -2.67 -16.27 5.82
CA ARG A 572 -2.63 -15.59 4.52
C ARG A 572 -3.55 -14.38 4.61
N GLY A 573 -2.98 -13.20 4.86
CA GLY A 573 -3.72 -11.95 5.06
C GLY A 573 -3.03 -10.76 4.40
N ARG A 574 -3.78 -9.66 4.25
CA ARG A 574 -3.26 -8.32 3.89
C ARG A 574 -2.57 -7.63 5.08
N ASP A 575 -1.97 -8.42 5.95
CA ASP A 575 -1.25 -7.88 7.09
C ASP A 575 0.00 -7.21 6.53
N SER A 576 0.13 -5.94 6.87
CA SER A 576 1.24 -5.13 6.41
C SER A 576 2.36 -5.21 7.41
N VAL A 577 3.59 -5.23 6.90
CA VAL A 577 4.77 -5.10 7.74
C VAL A 577 4.76 -3.79 8.55
N TRP A 578 4.08 -2.73 8.08
CA TRP A 578 3.90 -1.46 8.80
C TRP A 578 3.15 -1.62 10.14
N ARG A 579 2.25 -2.60 10.24
CA ARG A 579 1.45 -2.87 11.44
C ARG A 579 2.03 -3.98 12.31
N SER A 580 3.21 -4.48 11.96
CA SER A 580 3.92 -5.48 12.76
C SER A 580 4.42 -4.88 14.08
N GLU A 581 4.63 -5.74 15.08
CA GLU A 581 5.29 -5.32 16.32
C GLU A 581 6.71 -4.81 16.04
N GLU A 582 7.40 -5.42 15.07
CA GLU A 582 8.74 -5.02 14.64
C GLU A 582 8.77 -3.58 14.11
N ALA A 583 7.73 -3.14 13.39
CA ALA A 583 7.65 -1.75 12.91
C ALA A 583 7.48 -0.76 14.06
N ALA A 584 6.72 -1.11 15.09
CA ALA A 584 6.55 -0.26 16.27
C ALA A 584 7.83 -0.17 17.11
N GLU A 585 8.51 -1.30 17.31
CA GLU A 585 9.78 -1.34 18.02
C GLU A 585 10.90 -0.65 17.22
N LEU A 586 10.96 -0.85 15.90
CA LEU A 586 11.94 -0.19 15.04
C LEU A 586 11.76 1.34 15.05
N ALA A 587 10.52 1.82 15.03
CA ALA A 587 10.26 3.26 15.11
C ALA A 587 10.75 3.88 16.42
N ALA A 588 10.65 3.14 17.53
CA ALA A 588 11.18 3.57 18.82
C ALA A 588 12.71 3.68 18.79
N VAL A 589 13.38 2.69 18.21
CA VAL A 589 14.84 2.67 18.05
C VAL A 589 15.30 3.82 17.14
N LEU A 590 14.65 4.00 15.99
CA LEU A 590 14.95 5.10 15.07
C LEU A 590 14.72 6.47 15.70
N ALA A 591 13.64 6.64 16.50
CA ALA A 591 13.39 7.88 17.23
C ALA A 591 14.47 8.17 18.28
N ALA A 592 14.94 7.14 19.00
CA ALA A 592 16.04 7.29 19.95
C ALA A 592 17.37 7.66 19.27
N TYR A 593 17.63 7.15 18.07
CA TYR A 593 18.84 7.48 17.32
C TYR A 593 18.73 8.79 16.54
N ALA A 594 17.52 9.28 16.27
CA ALA A 594 17.28 10.62 15.74
C ALA A 594 17.56 11.70 16.79
N GLU A 595 17.09 11.48 18.02
CA GLU A 595 17.23 12.41 19.15
C GLU A 595 17.92 11.73 20.35
N PRO A 596 19.23 11.39 20.27
CA PRO A 596 19.91 10.66 21.35
C PRO A 596 19.95 11.41 22.68
N GLY A 597 19.85 12.74 22.66
CA GLY A 597 19.77 13.58 23.86
C GLY A 597 18.43 13.48 24.62
N ARG A 598 17.40 12.86 24.04
CA ARG A 598 16.07 12.77 24.65
C ARG A 598 15.91 11.47 25.41
N GLU A 599 16.27 11.49 26.69
CA GLU A 599 16.35 10.29 27.54
C GLU A 599 15.08 9.41 27.51
N GLY A 600 13.89 10.02 27.47
CA GLY A 600 12.62 9.28 27.42
C GLY A 600 12.49 8.38 26.19
N LEU A 601 12.97 8.82 25.03
CA LEU A 601 12.94 8.02 23.79
C LEU A 601 13.94 6.87 23.87
N LEU A 602 15.16 7.14 24.36
CA LEU A 602 16.20 6.12 24.51
C LEU A 602 15.77 5.03 25.51
N ARG A 603 15.19 5.41 26.67
CA ARG A 603 14.65 4.43 27.64
C ARG A 603 13.55 3.57 27.02
N TYR A 604 12.67 4.18 26.23
CA TYR A 604 11.61 3.44 25.54
C TYR A 604 12.19 2.46 24.51
N ALA A 605 13.19 2.88 23.73
CA ALA A 605 13.88 2.02 22.78
C ALA A 605 14.57 0.83 23.47
N LEU A 606 15.28 1.06 24.59
CA LEU A 606 15.98 0.00 25.33
C LEU A 606 15.02 -1.06 25.88
N ALA A 607 13.77 -0.70 26.17
CA ALA A 607 12.72 -1.61 26.61
C ALA A 607 12.10 -2.46 25.48
N THR A 608 12.43 -2.18 24.21
CA THR A 608 11.95 -3.00 23.08
C THR A 608 12.64 -4.36 23.04
N ARG A 609 12.02 -5.34 22.39
CA ARG A 609 12.59 -6.68 22.23
C ARG A 609 13.74 -6.67 21.22
N LEU A 610 13.72 -5.72 20.27
CA LEU A 610 14.83 -5.46 19.34
C LEU A 610 16.14 -5.10 20.05
N LEU A 611 16.13 -4.32 21.13
CA LEU A 611 17.33 -4.04 21.95
C LEU A 611 17.49 -4.99 23.14
N GLY A 612 16.38 -5.56 23.62
CA GLY A 612 16.36 -6.76 24.47
C GLY A 612 16.98 -6.60 25.84
N ARG A 613 17.00 -5.37 26.40
CA ARG A 613 17.45 -5.14 27.78
C ARG A 613 16.44 -5.71 28.77
N SER A 614 16.92 -6.39 29.80
CA SER A 614 16.07 -6.90 30.87
C SER A 614 15.62 -5.79 31.81
N ALA A 615 14.58 -6.05 32.61
CA ALA A 615 14.15 -5.11 33.65
C ALA A 615 15.28 -4.79 34.66
N ALA A 616 16.18 -5.75 34.90
CA ALA A 616 17.35 -5.55 35.76
C ALA A 616 18.43 -4.68 35.10
N ASP A 617 18.58 -4.71 33.78
CA ASP A 617 19.49 -3.82 33.04
C ASP A 617 18.98 -2.38 33.06
N LEU A 618 17.68 -2.20 32.83
CA LEU A 618 17.03 -0.89 32.86
C LEU A 618 17.04 -0.27 34.27
N ALA A 619 16.82 -1.07 35.31
CA ALA A 619 16.95 -0.62 36.70
C ALA A 619 18.39 -0.22 37.01
N ARG A 620 19.38 -1.01 36.59
CA ARG A 620 20.80 -0.66 36.75
C ARG A 620 21.16 0.67 36.06
N CYS A 621 20.61 0.94 34.88
CA CYS A 621 20.82 2.23 34.21
C CYS A 621 20.22 3.43 34.98
N GLN A 622 19.27 3.21 35.89
CA GLN A 622 18.76 4.28 36.76
C GLN A 622 19.68 4.54 37.96
N ASP A 623 20.32 3.50 38.47
CA ASP A 623 21.16 3.55 39.67
C ASP A 623 22.65 3.81 39.35
N ASP A 624 23.10 3.49 38.12
CA ASP A 624 24.48 3.58 37.65
C ASP A 624 24.59 4.49 36.41
N GLN A 625 25.10 5.71 36.64
CA GLN A 625 25.29 6.72 35.59
C GLN A 625 26.24 6.25 34.48
N GLN A 626 27.25 5.42 34.78
CA GLN A 626 28.21 4.98 33.76
C GLN A 626 27.56 4.06 32.73
N GLN A 627 26.62 3.20 33.15
CA GLN A 627 25.87 2.34 32.23
C GLN A 627 24.91 3.15 31.36
N TRP A 628 24.27 4.18 31.93
CA TRP A 628 23.43 5.08 31.15
C TRP A 628 24.22 5.87 30.10
N ASP A 629 25.39 6.41 30.49
CA ASP A 629 26.27 7.14 29.59
C ASP A 629 26.74 6.25 28.43
N ALA A 630 27.05 4.98 28.68
CA ALA A 630 27.43 4.03 27.63
C ALA A 630 26.30 3.76 26.60
N GLU A 631 25.04 3.64 27.03
CA GLU A 631 23.90 3.49 26.11
C GLU A 631 23.66 4.77 25.29
N ARG A 632 23.85 5.94 25.91
CA ARG A 632 23.76 7.24 25.21
C ARG A 632 24.87 7.39 24.16
N GLU A 633 26.11 7.07 24.51
CA GLU A 633 27.25 7.09 23.58
C GLU A 633 27.05 6.12 22.41
N ALA A 634 26.47 4.94 22.66
CA ALA A 634 26.13 4.01 21.59
C ALA A 634 25.08 4.59 20.63
N ALA A 635 24.04 5.24 21.16
CA ALA A 635 23.01 5.91 20.34
C ALA A 635 23.59 7.08 19.53
N GLU A 636 24.47 7.90 20.12
CA GLU A 636 25.16 8.99 19.44
C GLU A 636 26.07 8.49 18.31
N ARG A 637 26.75 7.36 18.53
CA ARG A 637 27.56 6.72 17.48
C ARG A 637 26.70 6.27 16.30
N TYR A 638 25.54 5.66 16.54
CA TYR A 638 24.63 5.27 15.44
C TYR A 638 24.06 6.48 14.70
N HIS A 639 23.75 7.58 15.41
CA HIS A 639 23.35 8.85 14.80
C HIS A 639 24.43 9.38 13.84
N GLN A 640 25.69 9.45 14.29
CA GLN A 640 26.82 9.93 13.49
C GLN A 640 27.10 9.03 12.29
N LEU A 641 27.10 7.71 12.47
CA LEU A 641 27.30 6.76 11.38
C LEU A 641 26.22 6.93 10.30
N TRP A 642 24.99 7.24 10.69
CA TRP A 642 23.90 7.44 9.73
C TRP A 642 24.15 8.67 8.88
N GLN A 643 24.48 9.79 9.52
CA GLN A 643 24.76 11.05 8.83
C GLN A 643 25.91 10.90 7.83
N GLN A 644 26.92 10.08 8.16
CA GLN A 644 28.11 9.91 7.33
C GLN A 644 27.97 8.83 6.25
N GLN A 645 27.15 7.79 6.48
CA GLN A 645 27.21 6.55 5.69
C GLN A 645 25.84 6.02 5.23
N GLY A 646 24.75 6.68 5.60
CA GLY A 646 23.39 6.33 5.21
C GLY A 646 22.75 5.21 6.03
N PHE A 647 21.45 4.98 5.80
CA PHE A 647 20.61 4.09 6.60
C PHE A 647 21.09 2.65 6.61
N MET A 648 21.17 1.98 5.45
CA MET A 648 21.37 0.53 5.41
C MET A 648 22.67 0.07 6.07
N ARG A 649 23.72 0.91 6.01
CA ARG A 649 24.99 0.63 6.68
C ARG A 649 24.84 0.63 8.21
N VAL A 650 24.14 1.64 8.76
CA VAL A 650 23.83 1.69 10.19
C VAL A 650 22.89 0.57 10.60
N PHE A 651 21.85 0.31 9.82
CA PHE A 651 20.90 -0.76 10.10
C PHE A 651 21.57 -2.13 10.21
N ARG A 652 22.50 -2.44 9.29
CA ARG A 652 23.29 -3.68 9.35
C ARG A 652 24.24 -3.72 10.55
N ALA A 653 25.00 -2.65 10.79
CA ALA A 653 25.87 -2.56 11.95
C ALA A 653 25.11 -2.72 13.27
N TRP A 654 23.94 -2.08 13.39
CA TRP A 654 23.04 -2.19 14.53
C TRP A 654 22.50 -3.61 14.72
N LEU A 655 22.05 -4.27 13.64
CA LEU A 655 21.56 -5.66 13.69
C LEU A 655 22.62 -6.62 14.26
N ASP A 656 23.88 -6.46 13.84
CA ASP A 656 25.00 -7.31 14.21
C ASP A 656 25.52 -6.97 15.62
N GLU A 657 25.87 -5.71 15.88
CA GLU A 657 26.45 -5.26 17.16
C GLU A 657 25.48 -5.41 18.34
N GLN A 658 24.17 -5.23 18.12
CA GLN A 658 23.15 -5.43 19.17
C GLN A 658 22.60 -6.86 19.20
N ALA A 659 23.14 -7.79 18.39
CA ALA A 659 22.74 -9.20 18.29
C ALA A 659 21.22 -9.38 18.10
N VAL A 660 20.60 -8.51 17.30
CA VAL A 660 19.14 -8.45 17.14
C VAL A 660 18.63 -9.74 16.47
N ALA A 661 19.31 -10.19 15.42
CA ALA A 661 18.92 -11.37 14.65
C ALA A 661 18.97 -12.64 15.51
N GLU A 662 20.04 -12.84 16.29
CA GLU A 662 20.20 -13.98 17.20
C GLU A 662 19.09 -14.01 18.25
N ARG A 663 18.78 -12.86 18.84
CA ARG A 663 17.75 -12.72 19.86
C ARG A 663 16.36 -13.02 19.31
N LEU A 664 16.04 -12.52 18.12
CA LEU A 664 14.77 -12.81 17.47
C LEU A 664 14.67 -14.31 17.13
N LEU A 665 15.70 -14.89 16.51
CA LEU A 665 15.71 -16.30 16.13
C LEU A 665 15.63 -17.27 17.33
N ALA A 666 15.98 -16.86 18.54
CA ALA A 666 15.78 -17.69 19.73
C ALA A 666 14.29 -17.93 20.09
N ARG A 667 13.35 -17.18 19.47
CA ARG A 667 11.91 -17.29 19.71
C ARG A 667 11.23 -18.30 18.78
N VAL A 668 10.06 -18.78 19.20
CA VAL A 668 9.21 -19.70 18.41
C VAL A 668 8.81 -19.10 17.06
N ASP A 669 8.54 -17.79 17.01
CA ASP A 669 8.19 -17.02 15.81
C ASP A 669 9.39 -16.25 15.22
N GLY A 670 10.62 -16.57 15.64
CA GLY A 670 11.81 -15.76 15.41
C GLY A 670 12.15 -15.47 13.95
N GLU A 671 12.05 -16.48 13.08
CA GLU A 671 12.29 -16.34 11.64
C GLU A 671 11.34 -15.33 10.98
N ARG A 672 10.07 -15.33 11.42
CA ARG A 672 9.06 -14.41 10.91
C ARG A 672 9.38 -12.98 11.32
N ARG A 673 9.70 -12.77 12.60
CA ARG A 673 10.05 -11.44 13.11
C ARG A 673 11.29 -10.89 12.41
N LEU A 674 12.32 -11.71 12.24
CA LEU A 674 13.53 -11.29 11.52
C LEU A 674 13.22 -10.94 10.06
N THR A 675 12.40 -11.73 9.38
CA THR A 675 11.96 -11.43 8.00
C THR A 675 11.20 -10.11 7.92
N ASN A 676 10.29 -9.84 8.87
CA ASN A 676 9.58 -8.56 8.94
C ASN A 676 10.53 -7.38 9.13
N LEU A 677 11.49 -7.52 10.06
CA LEU A 677 12.47 -6.47 10.35
C LEU A 677 13.37 -6.17 9.15
N LEU A 678 13.87 -7.21 8.47
CA LEU A 678 14.68 -7.04 7.25
C LEU A 678 13.86 -6.39 6.14
N HIS A 679 12.60 -6.79 6.00
CA HIS A 679 11.70 -6.19 5.03
C HIS A 679 11.47 -4.69 5.28
N LEU A 680 11.26 -4.29 6.55
CA LEU A 680 11.19 -2.86 6.92
C LEU A 680 12.48 -2.12 6.57
N GLY A 681 13.64 -2.75 6.77
CA GLY A 681 14.94 -2.20 6.38
C GLY A 681 15.08 -1.99 4.87
N GLU A 682 14.52 -2.86 4.03
CA GLU A 682 14.55 -2.65 2.59
C GLU A 682 13.66 -1.47 2.16
N LEU A 683 12.45 -1.39 2.71
CA LEU A 683 11.50 -0.30 2.43
C LEU A 683 12.05 1.07 2.87
N LEU A 684 12.64 1.13 4.07
CA LEU A 684 13.30 2.33 4.58
C LEU A 684 14.53 2.72 3.74
N GLN A 685 15.28 1.75 3.22
CA GLN A 685 16.42 2.04 2.35
C GLN A 685 15.98 2.64 1.02
N ALA A 686 14.91 2.12 0.40
CA ALA A 686 14.36 2.68 -0.82
C ALA A 686 13.94 4.15 -0.60
N GLU A 687 13.22 4.44 0.48
CA GLU A 687 12.75 5.80 0.78
C GLU A 687 13.89 6.75 1.18
N SER A 688 14.96 6.25 1.83
CA SER A 688 16.11 7.07 2.22
C SER A 688 16.82 7.75 1.05
N LEU A 689 16.65 7.23 -0.18
CA LEU A 689 17.18 7.82 -1.41
C LEU A 689 16.39 9.06 -1.85
N LEU A 690 15.09 9.11 -1.51
CA LEU A 690 14.20 10.23 -1.83
C LEU A 690 14.19 11.28 -0.71
N ARG A 691 14.43 10.86 0.54
CA ARG A 691 14.38 11.69 1.74
C ARG A 691 15.72 11.65 2.49
N PRO A 692 16.66 12.55 2.18
CA PRO A 692 17.93 12.59 2.91
C PRO A 692 17.69 13.02 4.37
N GLY A 693 18.29 12.29 5.31
CA GLY A 693 18.20 12.55 6.76
C GLY A 693 17.31 11.55 7.52
N LEU A 694 17.56 11.41 8.81
CA LEU A 694 16.88 10.43 9.67
C LEU A 694 15.48 10.90 10.10
N GLU A 695 15.32 12.19 10.39
CA GLU A 695 14.07 12.79 10.84
C GLU A 695 12.98 12.77 9.73
N PRO A 696 13.27 13.16 8.47
CA PRO A 696 12.29 13.04 7.39
C PRO A 696 11.89 11.59 7.10
N LEU A 697 12.85 10.65 7.19
CA LEU A 697 12.58 9.23 7.01
C LEU A 697 11.72 8.67 8.15
N LEU A 698 11.99 9.05 9.40
CA LEU A 698 11.19 8.65 10.56
C LEU A 698 9.76 9.21 10.50
N ALA A 699 9.59 10.46 10.07
CA ALA A 699 8.27 11.07 9.88
C ALA A 699 7.46 10.29 8.84
N TRP A 700 8.06 9.99 7.69
CA TRP A 700 7.44 9.14 6.67
C TRP A 700 7.12 7.74 7.20
N PHE A 701 8.04 7.11 7.93
CA PHE A 701 7.83 5.78 8.50
C PHE A 701 6.64 5.75 9.46
N ASN A 702 6.50 6.76 10.32
CA ASN A 702 5.36 6.88 11.23
C ASN A 702 4.04 7.13 10.49
N MET A 703 4.07 7.89 9.39
CA MET A 703 2.91 8.07 8.51
C MET A 703 2.47 6.74 7.89
N GLN A 704 3.40 5.94 7.36
CA GLN A 704 3.10 4.61 6.79
C GLN A 704 2.54 3.65 7.85
N ARG A 705 3.07 3.67 9.08
CA ARG A 705 2.53 2.90 10.21
C ARG A 705 1.11 3.27 10.60
N GLY A 706 0.73 4.54 10.43
CA GLY A 706 -0.63 5.05 10.67
C GLY A 706 -1.60 4.81 9.52
N SER A 707 -1.11 4.47 8.33
CA SER A 707 -1.95 4.20 7.16
C SER A 707 -2.66 2.84 7.27
N GLU A 708 -3.96 2.79 6.93
CA GLU A 708 -4.68 1.51 6.78
C GLU A 708 -4.49 0.90 5.38
N GLY A 709 -3.89 1.64 4.43
CA GLY A 709 -3.49 1.14 3.12
C GLY A 709 -2.01 0.74 3.12
N ALA A 710 -1.72 -0.50 2.74
CA ALA A 710 -0.35 -0.93 2.50
C ALA A 710 -0.21 -1.24 1.01
N GLY A 711 0.79 -0.66 0.34
CA GLY A 711 1.18 -1.08 -1.00
C GLY A 711 1.50 -2.57 -1.03
N GLU A 712 1.43 -3.20 -2.21
CA GLU A 712 1.73 -4.64 -2.37
C GLU A 712 3.13 -4.99 -1.84
N GLU A 713 4.09 -4.08 -2.01
CA GLU A 713 5.46 -4.22 -1.50
C GLU A 713 5.52 -4.35 0.01
N ALA A 714 4.59 -3.80 0.78
CA ALA A 714 4.59 -3.87 2.24
C ALA A 714 3.83 -5.09 2.80
N LEU A 715 3.39 -6.02 1.94
CA LEU A 715 2.81 -7.29 2.34
C LEU A 715 3.89 -8.23 2.90
N LEU A 716 3.53 -9.04 3.89
CA LEU A 716 4.48 -9.93 4.52
C LEU A 716 4.92 -11.07 3.56
N ARG A 717 6.23 -11.36 3.51
CA ARG A 717 6.85 -12.36 2.60
C ARG A 717 6.40 -13.80 2.90
N LEU A 718 6.30 -14.64 1.85
CA LEU A 718 5.64 -15.96 1.87
C LEU A 718 6.57 -17.19 1.69
N GLU A 719 7.86 -17.04 1.39
CA GLU A 719 8.70 -18.19 0.94
C GLU A 719 8.89 -19.28 2.02
N SER A 720 9.16 -18.93 3.28
CA SER A 720 9.20 -19.92 4.39
C SER A 720 7.82 -20.41 4.83
N ASP A 721 6.76 -19.75 4.37
CA ASP A 721 5.39 -19.98 4.82
C ASP A 721 4.69 -21.05 3.97
N ALA A 722 5.18 -21.38 2.77
CA ALA A 722 4.59 -22.39 1.88
C ALA A 722 4.56 -23.80 2.49
N GLU A 723 5.52 -24.15 3.37
CA GLU A 723 5.57 -25.46 4.03
C GLU A 723 4.73 -25.53 5.33
N ARG A 724 4.12 -24.42 5.76
CA ARG A 724 3.32 -24.31 7.01
C ARG A 724 1.83 -24.51 6.75
N VAL A 725 1.07 -24.81 7.80
CA VAL A 725 -0.40 -24.92 7.71
C VAL A 725 -0.99 -23.57 7.31
N GLN A 726 -1.79 -23.56 6.25
CA GLN A 726 -2.33 -22.34 5.67
C GLN A 726 -3.68 -21.98 6.32
N ILE A 727 -3.73 -20.91 7.10
CA ILE A 727 -4.99 -20.35 7.61
C ILE A 727 -5.41 -19.22 6.66
N VAL A 728 -6.48 -19.45 5.92
CA VAL A 728 -6.86 -18.59 4.78
C VAL A 728 -8.31 -18.17 4.91
N THR A 729 -8.62 -16.91 4.59
CA THR A 729 -10.03 -16.51 4.52
C THR A 729 -10.70 -17.14 3.31
N ILE A 730 -12.00 -17.43 3.37
CA ILE A 730 -12.73 -18.04 2.25
C ILE A 730 -12.54 -17.21 0.96
N HIS A 731 -12.61 -15.88 1.05
CA HIS A 731 -12.38 -14.96 -0.08
C HIS A 731 -11.00 -15.15 -0.71
N THR A 732 -9.94 -15.12 0.11
CA THR A 732 -8.56 -15.27 -0.37
C THR A 732 -8.22 -16.69 -0.82
N SER A 733 -9.09 -17.68 -0.56
CA SER A 733 -8.90 -19.05 -1.02
C SER A 733 -9.43 -19.31 -2.43
N LYS A 734 -10.23 -18.39 -3.00
CA LYS A 734 -10.70 -18.47 -4.40
C LYS A 734 -9.51 -18.58 -5.35
N GLY A 735 -9.64 -19.43 -6.37
CA GLY A 735 -8.54 -19.82 -7.27
C GLY A 735 -7.64 -20.94 -6.72
N LEU A 736 -7.35 -20.95 -5.42
CA LEU A 736 -6.43 -21.92 -4.81
C LEU A 736 -7.03 -23.33 -4.67
N GLU A 737 -6.15 -24.29 -4.40
CA GLU A 737 -6.49 -25.68 -4.11
C GLU A 737 -5.55 -26.26 -3.06
N TYR A 738 -6.08 -27.18 -2.24
CA TYR A 738 -5.32 -27.84 -1.18
C TYR A 738 -5.71 -29.32 -1.09
N PRO A 739 -4.75 -30.22 -0.83
CA PRO A 739 -5.04 -31.63 -0.55
C PRO A 739 -6.07 -31.83 0.55
N LEU A 740 -5.84 -31.20 1.72
CA LEU A 740 -6.65 -31.31 2.91
C LEU A 740 -7.23 -29.94 3.28
N VAL A 741 -8.54 -29.88 3.53
CA VAL A 741 -9.23 -28.63 3.92
C VAL A 741 -10.10 -28.82 5.15
N PHE A 742 -9.98 -27.90 6.10
CA PHE A 742 -10.83 -27.80 7.29
C PHE A 742 -11.69 -26.53 7.20
N CYS A 743 -12.99 -26.68 7.46
CA CYS A 743 -13.96 -25.57 7.52
C CYS A 743 -14.67 -25.56 8.88
N PRO A 744 -14.01 -25.09 9.95
CA PRO A 744 -14.48 -25.24 11.33
C PRO A 744 -15.67 -24.37 11.72
N PHE A 745 -16.00 -23.34 10.94
CA PHE A 745 -16.95 -22.30 11.33
C PHE A 745 -18.10 -22.06 10.34
N LEU A 746 -18.35 -22.97 9.38
CA LEU A 746 -19.44 -22.78 8.40
C LEU A 746 -20.86 -22.82 9.03
N TRP A 747 -20.96 -23.23 10.30
CA TRP A 747 -22.17 -23.10 11.11
C TRP A 747 -22.48 -21.66 11.55
N ASP A 748 -21.56 -20.70 11.39
CA ASP A 748 -21.81 -19.29 11.70
C ASP A 748 -22.56 -18.60 10.55
N GLY A 749 -23.72 -18.01 10.85
CA GLY A 749 -24.66 -17.45 9.88
C GLY A 749 -24.96 -15.95 10.06
N LYS A 750 -23.97 -15.12 10.39
CA LYS A 750 -24.22 -13.70 10.66
C LYS A 750 -24.68 -12.94 9.39
N LEU A 751 -25.88 -12.37 9.39
CA LEU A 751 -26.41 -11.53 8.30
C LEU A 751 -25.96 -10.06 8.44
N LEU A 752 -26.89 -9.10 8.54
CA LEU A 752 -26.61 -7.65 8.55
C LEU A 752 -26.00 -7.13 9.87
N GLY A 753 -26.12 -7.87 10.97
CA GLY A 753 -25.61 -7.47 12.29
C GLY A 753 -26.38 -6.29 12.92
N LYS A 754 -25.66 -5.32 13.50
CA LYS A 754 -26.27 -4.18 14.23
C LYS A 754 -26.64 -2.99 13.34
N ASN A 755 -26.20 -2.97 12.08
CA ASN A 755 -26.41 -1.87 11.15
C ASN A 755 -27.78 -2.04 10.48
N ARG A 756 -28.84 -1.69 11.21
CA ARG A 756 -30.24 -1.75 10.74
C ARG A 756 -30.79 -0.37 10.36
N ASP A 757 -29.91 0.61 10.26
CA ASP A 757 -30.18 2.00 9.91
C ASP A 757 -29.87 2.31 8.45
N SER A 758 -29.48 1.30 7.67
CA SER A 758 -29.35 1.37 6.21
C SER A 758 -29.47 -0.03 5.60
N ALA A 759 -29.98 -0.14 4.37
CA ALA A 759 -30.01 -1.37 3.60
C ALA A 759 -29.27 -1.21 2.27
N ARG A 760 -28.46 -2.20 1.89
CA ARG A 760 -27.89 -2.32 0.56
C ARG A 760 -28.42 -3.60 -0.07
N CYS A 761 -29.16 -3.48 -1.15
CA CYS A 761 -29.80 -4.59 -1.86
C CYS A 761 -30.03 -4.21 -3.32
N HIS A 762 -30.66 -5.10 -4.07
CA HIS A 762 -31.19 -4.80 -5.39
C HIS A 762 -32.68 -4.47 -5.29
N ASP A 763 -33.14 -3.54 -6.13
CA ASP A 763 -34.56 -3.29 -6.29
C ASP A 763 -35.25 -4.39 -7.13
N ALA A 764 -36.55 -4.26 -7.37
CA ALA A 764 -37.31 -5.26 -8.14
C ALA A 764 -36.88 -5.36 -9.62
N SER A 765 -36.18 -4.35 -10.14
CA SER A 765 -35.63 -4.35 -11.50
C SER A 765 -34.21 -4.91 -11.59
N GLY A 766 -33.59 -5.22 -10.45
CA GLY A 766 -32.21 -5.67 -10.36
C GLY A 766 -31.19 -4.52 -10.28
N GLN A 767 -31.63 -3.27 -10.05
CA GLN A 767 -30.72 -2.13 -9.89
C GLN A 767 -30.15 -2.09 -8.46
N PRO A 768 -28.84 -1.88 -8.27
CA PRO A 768 -28.25 -1.67 -6.95
C PRO A 768 -28.83 -0.45 -6.22
N LEU A 769 -29.28 -0.66 -4.99
CA LEU A 769 -29.95 0.31 -4.12
C LEU A 769 -29.22 0.44 -2.79
N LEU A 770 -29.03 1.68 -2.34
CA LEU A 770 -28.62 2.05 -0.98
C LEU A 770 -29.76 2.86 -0.34
N ASP A 771 -30.43 2.26 0.63
CA ASP A 771 -31.45 2.91 1.44
C ASP A 771 -30.84 3.36 2.77
N LEU A 772 -30.76 4.66 3.00
CA LEU A 772 -30.25 5.25 4.24
C LEU A 772 -31.34 5.53 5.30
N GLY A 773 -32.60 5.19 5.01
CA GLY A 773 -33.72 5.32 5.94
C GLY A 773 -34.99 5.89 5.33
N SER A 774 -35.38 5.37 4.17
CA SER A 774 -36.67 5.62 3.51
C SER A 774 -37.83 4.92 4.23
N ASP A 775 -39.07 5.24 3.84
CA ASP A 775 -40.28 4.56 4.36
C ASP A 775 -40.30 3.05 4.02
N ALA A 776 -39.54 2.63 3.00
CA ALA A 776 -39.42 1.23 2.59
C ALA A 776 -38.19 0.51 3.21
N LEU A 777 -37.48 1.14 4.16
CA LEU A 777 -36.25 0.59 4.75
C LEU A 777 -36.46 -0.83 5.29
N GLU A 778 -37.60 -1.12 5.93
CA GLU A 778 -37.83 -2.41 6.56
C GLU A 778 -37.94 -3.55 5.51
N ASP A 779 -38.63 -3.30 4.40
CA ASP A 779 -38.71 -4.22 3.26
C ASP A 779 -37.34 -4.40 2.59
N ASN A 780 -36.58 -3.30 2.43
CA ASN A 780 -35.24 -3.32 1.84
C ASN A 780 -34.24 -4.07 2.73
N LEU A 781 -34.36 -3.98 4.06
CA LEU A 781 -33.57 -4.78 5.00
C LEU A 781 -33.85 -6.28 4.86
N GLU A 782 -35.10 -6.67 4.62
CA GLU A 782 -35.42 -8.08 4.35
C GLU A 782 -34.83 -8.59 3.04
N ARG A 783 -34.84 -7.77 1.98
CA ARG A 783 -34.16 -8.10 0.72
C ARG A 783 -32.66 -8.25 0.91
N ALA A 784 -32.03 -7.29 1.60
CA ALA A 784 -30.61 -7.33 1.93
C ALA A 784 -30.24 -8.60 2.73
N ARG A 785 -31.08 -9.03 3.70
CA ARG A 785 -30.88 -10.30 4.42
C ARG A 785 -30.86 -11.52 3.50
N ARG A 786 -31.80 -11.58 2.55
CA ARG A 786 -31.89 -12.69 1.58
C ARG A 786 -30.66 -12.72 0.67
N GLU A 787 -30.21 -11.56 0.19
CA GLU A 787 -29.01 -11.45 -0.65
C GLU A 787 -27.73 -11.86 0.08
N VAL A 788 -27.55 -11.41 1.33
CA VAL A 788 -26.41 -11.81 2.17
C VAL A 788 -26.42 -13.31 2.43
N PHE A 789 -27.60 -13.90 2.70
CA PHE A 789 -27.72 -15.34 2.88
C PHE A 789 -27.35 -16.12 1.60
N ALA A 790 -27.80 -15.66 0.42
CA ALA A 790 -27.42 -16.23 -0.86
C ALA A 790 -25.91 -16.09 -1.16
N GLU A 791 -25.28 -14.99 -0.75
CA GLU A 791 -23.81 -14.83 -0.80
C GLU A 791 -23.09 -15.81 0.15
N GLN A 792 -23.61 -16.05 1.35
CA GLN A 792 -23.04 -17.03 2.28
C GLN A 792 -23.07 -18.46 1.73
N LEU A 793 -24.12 -18.83 1.00
CA LEU A 793 -24.20 -20.13 0.32
C LEU A 793 -23.13 -20.26 -0.78
N ARG A 794 -22.87 -19.18 -1.53
CA ARG A 794 -21.77 -19.12 -2.51
C ARG A 794 -20.39 -19.17 -1.83
N LEU A 795 -20.22 -18.50 -0.69
CA LEU A 795 -19.00 -18.61 0.14
C LEU A 795 -18.77 -20.04 0.62
N ALA A 796 -19.82 -20.72 1.10
CA ALA A 796 -19.73 -22.13 1.46
C ALA A 796 -19.31 -22.97 0.24
N TYR A 797 -19.93 -22.79 -0.92
CA TYR A 797 -19.51 -23.47 -2.15
C TYR A 797 -18.04 -23.26 -2.52
N VAL A 798 -17.54 -22.01 -2.43
CA VAL A 798 -16.13 -21.72 -2.65
C VAL A 798 -15.25 -22.47 -1.66
N ALA A 799 -15.60 -22.47 -0.36
CA ALA A 799 -14.84 -23.14 0.69
C ALA A 799 -14.77 -24.67 0.47
N LEU A 800 -15.92 -25.30 0.22
CA LEU A 800 -16.01 -26.76 0.05
C LEU A 800 -15.27 -27.25 -1.21
N THR A 801 -15.17 -26.41 -2.24
CA THR A 801 -14.52 -26.77 -3.52
C THR A 801 -13.02 -26.48 -3.57
N ARG A 802 -12.41 -26.06 -2.45
CA ARG A 802 -10.94 -25.92 -2.36
C ARG A 802 -10.24 -27.26 -2.11
N ALA A 803 -10.96 -28.22 -1.55
CA ALA A 803 -10.43 -29.53 -1.19
C ALA A 803 -10.20 -30.41 -2.43
N ARG A 804 -9.02 -31.03 -2.47
CA ARG A 804 -8.67 -32.03 -3.49
C ARG A 804 -9.08 -33.43 -3.06
N ASP A 805 -8.67 -33.84 -1.85
CA ASP A 805 -8.76 -35.23 -1.38
C ASP A 805 -9.69 -35.40 -0.18
N ARG A 806 -9.55 -34.56 0.85
CA ARG A 806 -10.27 -34.70 2.13
C ARG A 806 -10.77 -33.35 2.67
N LEU A 807 -12.02 -33.35 3.15
CA LEU A 807 -12.72 -32.17 3.66
C LEU A 807 -13.35 -32.46 5.04
N TRP A 808 -13.08 -31.60 6.02
CA TRP A 808 -13.71 -31.66 7.35
C TRP A 808 -14.58 -30.44 7.62
N LEU A 809 -15.83 -30.69 7.99
CA LEU A 809 -16.83 -29.68 8.33
C LEU A 809 -17.30 -29.90 9.77
N HIS A 810 -17.23 -28.89 10.61
CA HIS A 810 -17.77 -28.98 11.98
C HIS A 810 -19.25 -28.59 11.98
N TRP A 811 -20.06 -29.37 12.70
CA TRP A 811 -21.50 -29.15 12.77
C TRP A 811 -22.12 -29.59 14.10
N GLY A 812 -23.16 -28.90 14.56
CA GLY A 812 -23.89 -29.23 15.78
C GLY A 812 -25.03 -28.24 16.07
N PRO A 813 -25.76 -28.42 17.18
CA PRO A 813 -26.86 -27.56 17.61
C PRO A 813 -26.35 -26.21 18.18
N VAL A 814 -25.70 -25.40 17.35
CA VAL A 814 -25.09 -24.13 17.77
C VAL A 814 -26.10 -22.98 17.66
N ASN A 815 -26.34 -22.26 18.76
CA ASN A 815 -27.25 -21.11 18.82
C ASN A 815 -28.61 -21.41 18.15
N LEU A 816 -29.29 -22.46 18.63
CA LEU A 816 -30.57 -22.92 18.10
C LEU A 816 -31.59 -21.77 18.01
N CYS A 817 -32.32 -21.77 16.91
CA CYS A 817 -33.29 -20.72 16.59
C CYS A 817 -34.38 -20.63 17.66
N LYS A 818 -34.65 -19.40 18.14
CA LYS A 818 -35.83 -19.08 18.94
C LYS A 818 -36.50 -17.86 18.30
N PRO A 819 -37.64 -18.03 17.60
CA PRO A 819 -38.36 -16.89 17.05
C PRO A 819 -38.76 -15.92 18.18
N LYS A 820 -38.74 -14.62 17.88
CA LYS A 820 -39.20 -13.60 18.82
C LYS A 820 -40.71 -13.69 19.00
N LYS A 821 -41.24 -12.99 20.02
CA LYS A 821 -42.68 -12.93 20.31
C LYS A 821 -43.53 -12.41 19.14
N ASP A 822 -42.93 -11.62 18.26
CA ASP A 822 -43.55 -11.05 17.05
C ASP A 822 -43.43 -11.99 15.83
N GLY A 823 -42.85 -13.19 15.98
CA GLY A 823 -42.60 -14.14 14.89
C GLY A 823 -41.33 -13.86 14.08
N SER A 824 -40.62 -12.74 14.33
CA SER A 824 -39.41 -12.40 13.59
C SER A 824 -38.19 -13.22 14.06
N LEU A 825 -37.28 -13.49 13.12
CA LEU A 825 -36.03 -14.20 13.36
C LEU A 825 -34.89 -13.22 13.71
N ALA A 826 -33.90 -13.70 14.46
CA ALA A 826 -32.69 -12.94 14.73
C ALA A 826 -31.80 -12.83 13.48
N ASP A 827 -30.94 -11.80 13.42
CA ASP A 827 -29.95 -11.59 12.34
C ASP A 827 -28.77 -12.57 12.38
N GLU A 828 -28.74 -13.45 13.37
CA GLU A 828 -27.76 -14.52 13.52
C GLU A 828 -28.39 -15.72 14.22
N GLY A 829 -27.93 -16.93 13.88
CA GLY A 829 -28.40 -18.19 14.44
C GLY A 829 -28.26 -19.34 13.44
N LEU A 830 -28.61 -20.56 13.86
CA LEU A 830 -28.50 -21.73 12.99
C LEU A 830 -29.34 -21.60 11.70
N HIS A 831 -30.49 -20.92 11.76
CA HIS A 831 -31.40 -20.67 10.63
C HIS A 831 -30.83 -19.78 9.53
N SER A 832 -29.72 -19.09 9.80
CA SER A 832 -29.03 -18.24 8.84
C SER A 832 -27.68 -18.81 8.42
N SER A 833 -27.35 -20.05 8.82
CA SER A 833 -26.13 -20.73 8.37
C SER A 833 -26.31 -21.34 6.97
N ALA A 834 -25.33 -21.11 6.10
CA ALA A 834 -25.24 -21.78 4.81
C ALA A 834 -25.23 -23.31 4.94
N LEU A 835 -24.54 -23.86 5.93
CA LEU A 835 -24.46 -25.31 6.13
C LEU A 835 -25.77 -25.88 6.72
N ALA A 836 -26.54 -25.11 7.50
CA ALA A 836 -27.89 -25.51 7.91
C ALA A 836 -28.81 -25.72 6.71
N TRP A 837 -28.78 -24.79 5.75
CA TRP A 837 -29.59 -24.86 4.54
C TRP A 837 -29.27 -26.11 3.71
N LEU A 838 -27.98 -26.40 3.49
CA LEU A 838 -27.57 -27.56 2.73
C LEU A 838 -27.88 -28.89 3.42
N LEU A 839 -27.82 -28.94 4.76
CA LEU A 839 -28.06 -30.17 5.51
C LEU A 839 -29.54 -30.42 5.83
N HIS A 840 -30.28 -29.39 6.21
CA HIS A 840 -31.65 -29.50 6.75
C HIS A 840 -32.71 -28.81 5.88
N GLY A 841 -32.34 -27.96 4.94
CA GLY A 841 -33.27 -27.23 4.07
C GLY A 841 -33.73 -28.00 2.82
N ARG A 842 -33.23 -29.22 2.60
CA ARG A 842 -33.33 -29.95 1.32
C ARG A 842 -34.75 -30.26 0.84
N GLU A 843 -35.68 -30.40 1.78
CA GLU A 843 -37.10 -30.71 1.52
C GLU A 843 -37.97 -29.43 1.51
N LEU A 844 -37.38 -28.25 1.74
CA LEU A 844 -38.09 -26.98 1.80
C LEU A 844 -38.28 -26.38 0.38
N PRO A 845 -39.38 -25.64 0.15
CA PRO A 845 -39.72 -25.10 -1.17
C PRO A 845 -38.77 -23.99 -1.65
N GLY A 846 -38.18 -23.22 -0.72
CA GLY A 846 -37.19 -22.19 -1.02
C GLY A 846 -37.76 -20.86 -1.49
N GLU A 847 -39.04 -20.56 -1.22
CA GLU A 847 -39.64 -19.26 -1.56
C GLU A 847 -39.24 -18.18 -0.55
N GLN A 848 -39.16 -18.56 0.74
CA GLN A 848 -38.63 -17.75 1.82
C GLN A 848 -37.59 -18.53 2.64
N PRO A 849 -36.38 -18.75 2.10
CA PRO A 849 -35.40 -19.69 2.68
C PRO A 849 -35.08 -19.48 4.16
N LEU A 850 -34.94 -18.21 4.60
CA LEU A 850 -34.63 -17.88 6.00
C LEU A 850 -35.78 -18.21 6.96
N SER A 851 -37.02 -17.87 6.63
CA SER A 851 -38.18 -18.12 7.50
C SER A 851 -38.57 -19.60 7.49
N GLU A 852 -38.53 -20.24 6.32
CA GLU A 852 -38.78 -21.68 6.17
C GLU A 852 -37.79 -22.52 6.99
N LEU A 853 -36.48 -22.24 6.85
CA LEU A 853 -35.45 -22.93 7.62
C LEU A 853 -35.58 -22.63 9.12
N GLY A 854 -35.86 -21.38 9.49
CA GLY A 854 -36.08 -20.99 10.88
C GLY A 854 -37.23 -21.74 11.54
N ASN A 855 -38.35 -21.89 10.84
CA ASN A 855 -39.50 -22.64 11.32
C ASN A 855 -39.20 -24.14 11.39
N HIS A 856 -38.54 -24.71 10.37
CA HIS A 856 -38.15 -26.12 10.37
C HIS A 856 -37.22 -26.47 11.53
N LEU A 857 -36.23 -25.63 11.81
CA LEU A 857 -35.25 -25.86 12.88
C LEU A 857 -35.82 -25.61 14.29
N ALA A 858 -36.88 -24.82 14.44
CA ALA A 858 -37.46 -24.51 15.75
C ALA A 858 -38.01 -25.75 16.47
N ASP A 859 -38.43 -26.77 15.70
CA ASP A 859 -38.99 -28.01 16.21
C ASP A 859 -37.94 -29.12 16.42
N LEU A 860 -36.67 -28.86 16.08
CA LEU A 860 -35.59 -29.87 16.13
C LEU A 860 -34.68 -29.70 17.36
N ASN A 861 -34.32 -30.83 17.98
CA ASN A 861 -33.27 -30.89 18.99
C ASN A 861 -31.97 -31.48 18.41
N GLY A 862 -30.87 -31.48 19.18
CA GLY A 862 -29.57 -31.99 18.72
C GLY A 862 -29.62 -33.43 18.20
N GLY A 863 -30.37 -34.32 18.86
CA GLY A 863 -30.56 -35.70 18.41
C GLY A 863 -31.27 -35.79 17.05
N SER A 864 -32.31 -34.99 16.83
CA SER A 864 -33.01 -34.94 15.52
C SER A 864 -32.13 -34.37 14.40
N LEU A 865 -31.33 -33.34 14.71
CA LEU A 865 -30.34 -32.78 13.77
C LEU A 865 -29.28 -33.82 13.38
N ARG A 866 -28.78 -34.59 14.36
CA ARG A 866 -27.84 -35.68 14.11
C ARG A 866 -28.46 -36.77 13.24
N GLN A 867 -29.70 -37.16 13.51
CA GLN A 867 -30.40 -38.18 12.72
C GLN A 867 -30.59 -37.76 11.25
N ALA A 868 -30.79 -36.48 10.96
CA ALA A 868 -30.84 -35.96 9.59
C ALA A 868 -29.49 -36.13 8.87
N ILE A 869 -28.38 -35.87 9.57
CA ILE A 869 -27.03 -36.06 9.04
C ILE A 869 -26.72 -37.55 8.81
N GLU A 870 -27.08 -38.41 9.76
CA GLU A 870 -26.86 -39.85 9.63
C GLU A 870 -27.62 -40.42 8.43
N ARG A 871 -28.85 -39.94 8.15
CA ARG A 871 -29.60 -40.29 6.93
C ARG A 871 -28.87 -39.85 5.65
N LEU A 872 -28.29 -38.65 5.64
CA LEU A 872 -27.50 -38.16 4.52
C LEU A 872 -26.24 -39.02 4.31
N VAL A 873 -25.53 -39.35 5.38
CA VAL A 873 -24.32 -40.19 5.37
C VAL A 873 -24.63 -41.60 4.87
N GLN A 874 -25.70 -42.23 5.34
CA GLN A 874 -26.12 -43.56 4.87
C GLN A 874 -26.42 -43.58 3.36
N GLY A 875 -26.98 -42.50 2.82
CA GLY A 875 -27.25 -42.33 1.39
C GLY A 875 -26.07 -41.81 0.57
N SER A 876 -24.84 -41.84 1.08
CA SER A 876 -23.62 -41.34 0.41
C SER A 876 -22.68 -42.43 -0.11
N GLU A 877 -23.05 -43.70 0.06
CA GLU A 877 -22.25 -44.86 -0.38
C GLU A 877 -20.81 -44.88 0.20
N GLY A 878 -20.64 -44.36 1.42
CA GLY A 878 -19.34 -44.30 2.11
C GLY A 878 -18.45 -43.11 1.71
N HIS A 879 -18.96 -42.17 0.90
CA HIS A 879 -18.24 -40.95 0.54
C HIS A 879 -18.33 -39.85 1.61
N MET A 880 -19.34 -39.91 2.48
CA MET A 880 -19.50 -39.04 3.65
C MET A 880 -19.41 -39.86 4.94
N ALA A 881 -18.93 -39.25 6.02
CA ALA A 881 -18.93 -39.84 7.37
C ALA A 881 -19.31 -38.79 8.43
N CYS A 882 -19.97 -39.24 9.50
CA CYS A 882 -20.22 -38.43 10.71
C CYS A 882 -19.22 -38.85 11.79
N LEU A 883 -18.30 -37.96 12.18
CA LEU A 883 -17.21 -38.26 13.11
C LEU A 883 -17.46 -37.59 14.47
N PRO A 884 -17.08 -38.25 15.59
CA PRO A 884 -17.01 -37.58 16.89
C PRO A 884 -15.79 -36.64 16.96
N LEU A 885 -15.76 -35.78 17.98
CA LEU A 885 -14.60 -34.95 18.31
C LEU A 885 -13.35 -35.82 18.59
N GLU A 886 -12.20 -35.37 18.11
CA GLU A 886 -10.91 -35.99 18.37
C GLU A 886 -10.44 -35.68 19.80
N SER A 887 -10.03 -36.74 20.51
CA SER A 887 -9.61 -36.70 21.91
C SER A 887 -8.12 -36.96 22.09
N ARG A 888 -7.46 -37.54 21.09
CA ARG A 888 -6.01 -37.77 21.09
C ARG A 888 -5.28 -36.44 20.96
N GLU A 889 -4.32 -36.21 21.86
CA GLU A 889 -3.37 -35.11 21.75
C GLU A 889 -2.11 -35.58 21.04
N ALA A 890 -1.59 -34.75 20.15
CA ALA A 890 -0.34 -34.96 19.43
C ALA A 890 0.43 -33.63 19.38
N ASN A 891 1.76 -33.71 19.34
CA ASN A 891 2.62 -32.54 19.19
C ASN A 891 3.51 -32.75 17.96
N ALA A 892 3.43 -31.84 17.00
CA ALA A 892 4.23 -31.89 15.79
C ALA A 892 5.45 -30.97 15.94
N GLN A 893 6.43 -31.35 16.76
CA GLN A 893 7.72 -30.64 16.76
C GLN A 893 8.40 -30.88 15.40
N GLY A 894 8.56 -29.83 14.61
CA GLY A 894 9.18 -29.90 13.29
C GLY A 894 10.62 -30.43 13.32
N PRO A 895 11.17 -30.86 12.17
CA PRO A 895 12.55 -31.35 12.08
C PRO A 895 13.53 -30.29 12.60
N GLY A 896 14.50 -30.74 13.41
CA GLY A 896 15.49 -29.87 14.05
C GLY A 896 16.29 -29.02 13.05
N ARG A 897 16.69 -27.81 13.51
CA ARG A 897 17.50 -26.86 12.73
C ARG A 897 18.69 -27.55 12.08
N ALA A 898 18.94 -27.21 10.80
CA ALA A 898 20.17 -27.59 10.12
C ALA A 898 21.38 -27.15 10.96
N ALA A 899 22.44 -27.97 10.96
CA ALA A 899 23.68 -27.61 11.63
C ALA A 899 24.19 -26.27 11.07
N PRO A 900 24.72 -25.37 11.93
CA PRO A 900 25.25 -24.10 11.45
C PRO A 900 26.31 -24.35 10.37
N PRO A 901 26.30 -23.57 9.27
CA PRO A 901 27.31 -23.71 8.23
C PRO A 901 28.71 -23.55 8.84
N GLN A 902 29.68 -24.30 8.31
CA GLN A 902 31.08 -24.15 8.73
C GLN A 902 31.52 -22.69 8.57
N GLN A 903 32.33 -22.22 9.51
CA GLN A 903 32.90 -20.87 9.51
C GLN A 903 33.55 -20.59 8.15
N LEU A 904 32.99 -19.63 7.41
CA LEU A 904 33.50 -19.26 6.10
C LEU A 904 34.93 -18.73 6.23
N SER A 905 35.78 -18.99 5.22
CA SER A 905 37.15 -18.47 5.18
C SER A 905 37.15 -16.95 5.22
N GLN A 906 37.92 -16.35 6.13
CA GLN A 906 38.09 -14.90 6.20
C GLN A 906 38.86 -14.38 4.97
N LEU A 907 38.39 -13.27 4.41
CA LEU A 907 39.04 -12.62 3.28
C LEU A 907 40.28 -11.85 3.77
N ASN A 908 41.48 -12.37 3.50
CA ASN A 908 42.75 -11.76 3.93
C ASN A 908 43.24 -10.62 3.01
N ARG A 909 42.45 -10.19 2.01
CA ARG A 909 42.79 -9.06 1.12
C ARG A 909 41.98 -7.83 1.51
N SER A 910 42.60 -6.65 1.45
CA SER A 910 41.89 -5.37 1.56
C SER A 910 40.97 -5.19 0.36
N LEU A 911 39.74 -4.71 0.61
CA LEU A 911 38.78 -4.30 -0.43
C LEU A 911 38.95 -2.83 -0.82
N HIS A 912 39.79 -2.07 -0.11
CA HIS A 912 40.07 -0.67 -0.44
C HIS A 912 41.07 -0.59 -1.59
N SER A 913 40.64 -0.05 -2.72
CA SER A 913 41.53 0.36 -3.81
C SER A 913 41.99 1.79 -3.58
N ALA A 914 43.31 2.03 -3.55
CA ALA A 914 43.88 3.38 -3.56
C ALA A 914 43.73 4.07 -4.92
N TRP A 915 43.22 3.36 -5.95
CA TRP A 915 43.02 3.91 -7.28
C TRP A 915 41.78 4.79 -7.35
N ARG A 916 41.95 6.08 -7.66
CA ARG A 916 40.88 7.08 -7.85
C ARG A 916 41.30 8.15 -8.87
N ILE A 917 40.31 8.83 -9.44
CA ILE A 917 40.53 10.06 -10.22
C ILE A 917 40.37 11.23 -9.23
N GLY A 918 41.47 11.91 -8.91
CA GLY A 918 41.46 13.07 -8.02
C GLY A 918 41.35 14.39 -8.77
N SER A 919 40.96 15.44 -8.07
CA SER A 919 41.00 16.84 -8.51
C SER A 919 41.75 17.68 -7.47
N PHE A 920 42.06 18.93 -7.81
CA PHE A 920 42.63 19.88 -6.84
C PHE A 920 41.76 20.00 -5.57
N SER A 921 40.46 20.24 -5.71
CA SER A 921 39.55 20.40 -4.59
C SER A 921 39.47 19.14 -3.72
N GLY A 922 39.60 17.95 -4.32
CA GLY A 922 39.69 16.68 -3.59
C GLY A 922 41.00 16.49 -2.79
N LEU A 923 42.09 17.17 -3.18
CA LEU A 923 43.35 17.17 -2.44
C LEU A 923 43.37 18.23 -1.32
N ALA A 924 42.70 19.36 -1.52
CA ALA A 924 42.63 20.44 -0.53
C ALA A 924 41.65 20.13 0.63
N ALA A 925 40.52 19.44 0.36
CA ALA A 925 39.45 19.23 1.34
C ALA A 925 39.58 17.97 2.22
N GLY A 926 40.62 17.16 2.05
CA GLY A 926 40.92 16.01 2.92
C GLY A 926 40.02 14.76 2.77
N MET A 927 38.71 14.84 2.47
CA MET A 927 37.85 13.65 2.24
C MET A 927 36.60 13.90 1.34
N HIS A 928 36.29 12.88 0.53
CA HIS A 928 35.01 12.41 -0.08
C HIS A 928 33.97 13.29 -0.79
N MET A 929 34.07 14.62 -0.86
CA MET A 929 33.15 15.41 -1.71
C MET A 929 33.90 16.19 -2.80
N GLU A 930 33.67 15.82 -4.06
CA GLU A 930 33.96 16.71 -5.20
C GLU A 930 32.92 17.85 -5.16
N ALA A 931 33.23 18.95 -4.48
CA ALA A 931 32.50 20.21 -4.63
C ALA A 931 33.26 21.13 -5.60
N PRO A 932 32.57 21.83 -6.51
CA PRO A 932 33.23 22.85 -7.33
C PRO A 932 33.78 23.98 -6.45
N ASP A 933 34.99 24.43 -6.79
CA ASP A 933 35.87 25.41 -6.10
C ASP A 933 35.30 26.86 -6.02
N ARG A 934 34.00 27.02 -6.23
CA ARG A 934 33.33 28.31 -6.41
C ARG A 934 32.62 28.63 -5.09
N ASP A 935 33.21 29.52 -4.28
CA ASP A 935 32.73 29.94 -2.95
C ASP A 935 32.16 28.77 -2.14
N ALA A 936 33.04 27.92 -1.59
CA ALA A 936 32.64 26.98 -0.55
C ALA A 936 32.07 27.76 0.66
N LEU A 937 31.04 27.20 1.29
CA LEU A 937 30.26 27.76 2.40
C LEU A 937 31.13 28.09 3.63
N ALA A 938 31.93 29.16 3.57
CA ALA A 938 32.26 29.93 4.75
C ALA A 938 31.12 30.93 4.93
N ILE A 939 30.27 30.73 5.94
CA ILE A 939 29.41 31.80 6.46
C ILE A 939 30.39 32.77 7.16
N PRO A 940 30.70 33.95 6.60
CA PRO A 940 31.53 34.89 7.32
C PRO A 940 30.65 35.58 8.37
N ASP A 941 31.24 35.95 9.50
CA ASP A 941 30.63 36.82 10.49
C ASP A 941 29.94 38.02 9.83
N ALA A 942 28.84 38.46 10.44
CA ALA A 942 27.98 39.56 10.01
C ALA A 942 28.75 40.90 9.85
N GLY A 943 29.50 41.04 8.76
CA GLY A 943 30.12 42.28 8.32
C GLY A 943 29.18 43.06 7.40
N GLU A 944 29.31 44.39 7.39
CA GLU A 944 28.52 45.27 6.54
C GLU A 944 28.66 44.85 5.05
N PRO A 945 27.55 44.77 4.28
CA PRO A 945 27.63 44.57 2.85
C PRO A 945 28.40 45.76 2.24
N GLY A 946 29.47 45.47 1.49
CA GLY A 946 30.21 46.50 0.75
C GLY A 946 29.30 47.24 -0.25
N SER A 947 29.81 48.28 -0.91
CA SER A 947 29.07 49.04 -1.94
C SER A 947 29.48 48.66 -3.36
N GLY A 948 28.60 48.86 -4.35
CA GLY A 948 28.92 48.59 -5.75
C GLY A 948 29.08 47.08 -6.03
N PHE A 949 30.11 46.68 -6.78
CA PHE A 949 30.31 45.26 -7.13
C PHE A 949 30.75 44.39 -5.93
N PHE A 950 31.27 44.99 -4.84
CA PHE A 950 31.52 44.26 -3.58
C PHE A 950 30.23 43.72 -2.95
N ALA A 951 29.08 44.32 -3.27
CA ALA A 951 27.74 43.89 -2.86
C ALA A 951 27.13 42.79 -3.77
N PHE A 952 27.77 42.46 -4.89
CA PHE A 952 27.27 41.45 -5.82
C PHE A 952 27.03 40.12 -5.08
N PRO A 953 25.95 39.37 -5.38
CA PRO A 953 25.59 38.14 -4.67
C PRO A 953 26.79 37.21 -4.42
N ARG A 954 26.86 36.61 -3.24
CA ARG A 954 27.93 35.68 -2.83
C ARG A 954 27.53 34.23 -3.15
N GLY A 955 28.51 33.32 -3.23
CA GLY A 955 28.28 31.88 -3.31
C GLY A 955 28.47 31.29 -4.72
N ALA A 956 28.54 29.96 -4.77
CA ALA A 956 28.87 29.17 -5.97
C ALA A 956 28.09 29.55 -7.22
N ARG A 957 26.81 29.88 -7.07
CA ARG A 957 25.92 30.28 -8.19
C ARG A 957 26.35 31.61 -8.80
N ALA A 958 26.69 32.59 -7.98
CA ALA A 958 27.16 33.89 -8.43
C ALA A 958 28.54 33.80 -9.07
N GLY A 959 29.46 33.04 -8.48
CA GLY A 959 30.77 32.75 -9.07
C GLY A 959 30.66 32.07 -10.43
N THR A 960 29.87 31.00 -10.53
CA THR A 960 29.61 30.26 -11.80
C THR A 960 29.07 31.18 -12.90
N CYS A 961 28.19 32.13 -12.55
CA CYS A 961 27.68 33.12 -13.49
C CYS A 961 28.80 34.01 -14.05
N LEU A 962 29.68 34.54 -13.19
CA LEU A 962 30.79 35.40 -13.63
C LEU A 962 31.81 34.64 -14.51
N HIS A 963 32.13 33.39 -14.16
CA HIS A 963 33.00 32.53 -14.99
C HIS A 963 32.38 32.30 -16.37
N ALA A 964 31.10 31.92 -16.44
CA ALA A 964 30.42 31.68 -17.71
C ALA A 964 30.44 32.91 -18.63
N ILE A 965 30.26 34.12 -18.07
CA ILE A 965 30.35 35.38 -18.83
C ILE A 965 31.76 35.57 -19.40
N LEU A 966 32.80 35.42 -18.57
CA LEU A 966 34.19 35.61 -18.99
C LEU A 966 34.68 34.53 -19.96
N GLU A 967 34.24 33.29 -19.79
CA GLU A 967 34.50 32.16 -20.70
C GLU A 967 33.88 32.41 -22.08
N ASP A 968 32.61 32.80 -22.13
CA ASP A 968 31.91 33.07 -23.39
C ASP A 968 32.47 34.31 -24.10
N TRP A 969 32.89 35.31 -23.34
CA TRP A 969 33.65 36.45 -23.86
C TRP A 969 35.00 36.00 -24.42
N ALA A 970 35.76 35.18 -23.70
CA ALA A 970 37.07 34.68 -24.15
C ALA A 970 36.95 33.78 -25.40
N ARG A 971 35.83 33.08 -25.58
CA ARG A 971 35.48 32.30 -26.80
C ARG A 971 35.04 33.19 -27.98
N GLY A 972 34.79 34.47 -27.76
CA GLY A 972 34.29 35.40 -28.78
C GLY A 972 32.83 35.17 -29.16
N LYS A 973 31.98 34.67 -28.24
CA LYS A 973 30.54 34.46 -28.52
C LYS A 973 29.73 35.75 -28.64
N GLY A 974 30.22 36.86 -28.10
CA GLY A 974 29.60 38.17 -28.16
C GLY A 974 30.33 39.20 -27.31
N ASP A 975 29.92 40.46 -27.41
CA ASP A 975 30.40 41.53 -26.53
C ASP A 975 29.84 41.35 -25.12
N LEU A 976 30.54 41.89 -24.11
CA LEU A 976 30.20 41.71 -22.70
C LEU A 976 28.74 42.09 -22.38
N GLU A 977 28.23 43.18 -22.95
CA GLU A 977 26.86 43.65 -22.76
C GLU A 977 25.80 42.62 -23.20
N ALA A 978 26.09 41.87 -24.27
CA ALA A 978 25.19 40.86 -24.81
C ALA A 978 25.22 39.54 -24.01
N LEU A 979 26.27 39.32 -23.20
CA LEU A 979 26.47 38.08 -22.44
C LEU A 979 25.96 38.15 -21.00
N VAL A 980 26.00 39.33 -20.37
CA VAL A 980 25.66 39.49 -18.94
C VAL A 980 24.18 39.20 -18.65
N GLU A 981 23.25 39.76 -19.44
CA GLU A 981 21.82 39.59 -19.17
C GLU A 981 21.33 38.13 -19.30
N PRO A 982 21.65 37.40 -20.39
CA PRO A 982 21.32 35.98 -20.49
C PRO A 982 21.93 35.14 -19.35
N ALA A 983 23.17 35.45 -18.94
CA ALA A 983 23.83 34.72 -17.86
C ALA A 983 23.15 34.97 -16.50
N LEU A 984 22.82 36.22 -16.16
CA LEU A 984 22.11 36.52 -14.89
C LEU A 984 20.75 35.80 -14.83
N GLN A 985 20.00 35.78 -15.93
CA GLN A 985 18.73 35.05 -16.02
C GLN A 985 18.91 33.54 -15.88
N ALA A 986 19.88 32.94 -16.59
CA ALA A 986 20.14 31.51 -16.56
C ALA A 986 20.53 31.01 -15.15
N TYR A 987 21.22 31.84 -14.37
CA TYR A 987 21.63 31.53 -12.99
C TYR A 987 20.67 32.10 -11.91
N GLY A 988 19.52 32.66 -12.29
CA GLY A 988 18.49 33.15 -11.37
C GLY A 988 18.96 34.31 -10.48
N LEU A 989 19.82 35.19 -11.00
CA LEU A 989 20.28 36.41 -10.33
C LEU A 989 19.46 37.64 -10.77
N PRO A 990 19.18 38.60 -9.86
CA PRO A 990 18.38 39.77 -10.21
C PRO A 990 19.00 40.63 -11.31
N LEU A 991 18.19 41.06 -12.29
CA LEU A 991 18.63 41.89 -13.41
C LEU A 991 19.07 43.31 -13.02
N GLU A 992 18.77 43.76 -11.80
CA GLU A 992 19.27 45.03 -11.25
C GLU A 992 20.80 45.08 -11.21
N TRP A 993 21.47 43.92 -11.15
CA TRP A 993 22.93 43.83 -11.18
C TRP A 993 23.54 43.96 -12.57
N LYS A 994 22.73 43.99 -13.65
CA LYS A 994 23.21 44.02 -15.04
C LYS A 994 24.21 45.15 -15.29
N GLU A 995 23.81 46.39 -15.02
CA GLU A 995 24.65 47.57 -15.28
C GLU A 995 25.94 47.56 -14.46
N ILE A 996 25.84 47.15 -13.18
CA ILE A 996 26.98 47.06 -12.28
C ILE A 996 27.95 45.96 -12.73
N ALA A 997 27.43 44.80 -13.15
CA ALA A 997 28.24 43.68 -13.62
C ALA A 997 28.92 43.97 -14.96
N ILE A 998 28.22 44.57 -15.92
CA ILE A 998 28.81 45.02 -17.20
C ILE A 998 29.95 46.01 -16.92
N SER A 999 29.68 47.07 -16.15
CA SER A 999 30.67 48.10 -15.86
C SER A 999 31.88 47.53 -15.13
N HIS A 1000 31.67 46.64 -14.16
CA HIS A 1000 32.77 46.06 -13.38
C HIS A 1000 33.58 45.05 -14.17
N LEU A 1001 32.94 44.13 -14.90
CA LEU A 1001 33.64 43.15 -15.73
C LEU A 1001 34.41 43.83 -16.86
N GLN A 1002 33.90 44.94 -17.42
CA GLN A 1002 34.66 45.72 -18.40
C GLN A 1002 35.95 46.28 -17.79
N LYS A 1003 35.88 46.83 -16.56
CA LYS A 1003 37.10 47.26 -15.83
C LYS A 1003 38.06 46.10 -15.59
N VAL A 1004 37.57 44.91 -15.25
CA VAL A 1004 38.40 43.70 -15.12
C VAL A 1004 39.15 43.40 -16.42
N LEU A 1005 38.46 43.46 -17.56
CA LEU A 1005 39.05 43.18 -18.87
C LEU A 1005 40.13 44.21 -19.26
N ASP A 1006 39.92 45.47 -18.87
CA ASP A 1006 40.81 46.59 -19.18
C ASP A 1006 41.91 46.80 -18.11
N THR A 1007 41.95 45.99 -17.05
CA THR A 1007 42.94 46.11 -15.98
C THR A 1007 44.33 45.72 -16.47
N ASP A 1008 45.33 46.56 -16.18
CA ASP A 1008 46.75 46.25 -16.39
C ASP A 1008 47.24 45.23 -15.34
N MET A 1009 47.50 43.99 -15.78
CA MET A 1009 47.82 42.87 -14.91
C MET A 1009 49.30 42.79 -14.53
N ASP A 1010 50.20 43.42 -15.28
CA ASP A 1010 51.66 43.34 -15.06
C ASP A 1010 52.34 44.70 -14.87
N GLY A 1011 51.60 45.80 -15.00
CA GLY A 1011 52.13 47.17 -14.89
C GLY A 1011 52.93 47.61 -16.12
N ALA A 1012 52.96 46.79 -17.17
CA ALA A 1012 53.59 47.06 -18.46
C ALA A 1012 52.57 47.13 -19.61
N GLY A 1013 51.26 47.11 -19.29
CA GLY A 1013 50.16 47.25 -20.24
C GLY A 1013 49.51 45.94 -20.68
N LEU A 1014 49.79 44.81 -20.01
CA LEU A 1014 49.12 43.54 -20.29
C LEU A 1014 47.69 43.54 -19.74
N THR A 1015 46.69 43.62 -20.62
CA THR A 1015 45.26 43.53 -20.26
C THR A 1015 44.60 42.33 -20.92
N LEU A 1016 43.53 41.78 -20.32
CA LEU A 1016 42.77 40.68 -20.94
C LEU A 1016 42.17 41.14 -22.28
N ALA A 1017 41.67 42.37 -22.36
CA ALA A 1017 41.09 42.95 -23.56
C ALA A 1017 42.09 43.03 -24.74
N ALA A 1018 43.37 43.28 -24.46
CA ALA A 1018 44.42 43.39 -25.47
C ALA A 1018 44.91 42.04 -26.03
N LEU A 1019 44.58 40.92 -25.37
CA LEU A 1019 44.97 39.59 -25.84
C LEU A 1019 44.39 39.29 -27.23
N GLN A 1020 45.10 38.57 -28.10
CA GLN A 1020 44.51 38.16 -29.38
C GLN A 1020 43.55 36.99 -29.16
N SER A 1021 42.32 37.03 -29.71
CA SER A 1021 41.34 35.93 -29.54
C SER A 1021 41.88 34.57 -30.01
N ALA A 1022 42.67 34.54 -31.09
CA ALA A 1022 43.32 33.34 -31.60
C ALA A 1022 44.46 32.79 -30.70
N ARG A 1023 44.89 33.56 -29.70
CA ARG A 1023 45.95 33.22 -28.74
C ARG A 1023 45.40 32.98 -27.33
N ARG A 1024 44.08 32.78 -27.21
CA ARG A 1024 43.38 32.44 -25.98
C ARG A 1024 42.77 31.04 -26.11
N LEU A 1025 42.82 30.28 -25.04
CA LEU A 1025 42.19 28.96 -24.93
C LEU A 1025 41.44 28.90 -23.58
N PRO A 1026 40.14 29.21 -23.59
CA PRO A 1026 39.30 29.16 -22.39
C PRO A 1026 38.90 27.73 -22.02
N GLU A 1027 38.80 27.44 -20.73
CA GLU A 1027 38.50 26.13 -20.14
C GLU A 1027 39.37 24.98 -20.69
N LEU A 1028 40.69 25.08 -20.57
CA LEU A 1028 41.59 23.98 -20.93
C LEU A 1028 41.46 22.84 -19.90
N GLY A 1029 40.73 21.79 -20.25
CA GLY A 1029 40.64 20.55 -19.47
C GLY A 1029 41.90 19.68 -19.61
N PHE A 1030 42.41 19.16 -18.49
CA PHE A 1030 43.53 18.21 -18.48
C PHE A 1030 43.24 16.97 -17.64
N THR A 1031 43.92 15.87 -17.98
CA THR A 1031 43.94 14.65 -17.17
C THR A 1031 45.29 13.98 -17.35
N PHE A 1032 46.03 13.77 -16.25
CA PHE A 1032 47.33 13.11 -16.31
C PHE A 1032 47.50 12.05 -15.22
N PRO A 1033 48.27 10.98 -15.48
CA PRO A 1033 48.43 9.88 -14.54
C PRO A 1033 49.26 10.31 -13.33
N VAL A 1034 48.88 9.79 -12.16
CA VAL A 1034 49.59 9.93 -10.89
C VAL A 1034 49.83 8.53 -10.31
N ARG A 1035 51.09 8.14 -10.13
CA ARG A 1035 51.40 6.76 -9.71
C ARG A 1035 51.12 6.49 -8.23
N ASP A 1036 51.71 7.29 -7.34
CA ASP A 1036 51.55 7.19 -5.89
C ASP A 1036 51.96 8.54 -5.25
N LEU A 1037 51.08 9.53 -5.34
CA LEU A 1037 51.31 10.84 -4.74
C LEU A 1037 51.14 10.74 -3.23
N ASP A 1038 52.25 10.84 -2.52
CA ASP A 1038 52.33 10.89 -1.07
C ASP A 1038 52.29 12.34 -0.57
N VAL A 1039 51.31 12.64 0.29
CA VAL A 1039 51.16 13.96 0.91
C VAL A 1039 52.38 14.34 1.76
N ALA A 1040 53.11 13.38 2.35
CA ALA A 1040 54.31 13.70 3.14
C ALA A 1040 55.45 14.22 2.25
N ARG A 1041 55.66 13.61 1.08
CA ARG A 1041 56.63 14.09 0.08
C ARG A 1041 56.22 15.42 -0.52
N LEU A 1042 54.94 15.60 -0.84
CA LEU A 1042 54.40 16.87 -1.34
C LEU A 1042 54.62 18.00 -0.32
N ARG A 1043 54.32 17.75 0.97
CA ARG A 1043 54.58 18.71 2.07
C ARG A 1043 56.05 19.07 2.17
N THR A 1044 56.93 18.08 2.18
CA THR A 1044 58.38 18.30 2.27
C THR A 1044 58.88 19.17 1.14
N LEU A 1045 58.38 18.94 -0.09
CA LEU A 1045 58.74 19.75 -1.25
C LEU A 1045 58.24 21.20 -1.14
N LEU A 1046 56.98 21.40 -0.74
CA LEU A 1046 56.37 22.73 -0.71
C LEU A 1046 56.79 23.59 0.49
N VAL A 1047 57.22 22.98 1.59
CA VAL A 1047 57.66 23.69 2.81
C VAL A 1047 59.13 24.14 2.72
N ASP A 1048 59.93 23.54 1.83
CA ASP A 1048 61.34 23.91 1.67
C ASP A 1048 61.49 25.36 1.15
N PRO A 1049 62.10 26.28 1.92
CA PRO A 1049 62.33 27.65 1.49
C PRO A 1049 63.15 27.77 0.20
N ALA A 1050 63.96 26.77 -0.14
CA ALA A 1050 64.74 26.74 -1.37
C ALA A 1050 63.87 26.70 -2.64
N ASN A 1051 62.60 26.32 -2.51
CA ASN A 1051 61.64 26.24 -3.62
C ASN A 1051 60.82 27.53 -3.82
N GLY A 1052 61.13 28.62 -3.09
CA GLY A 1052 60.66 29.97 -3.42
C GLY A 1052 59.20 30.31 -3.06
N LEU A 1053 58.44 29.42 -2.42
CA LEU A 1053 57.07 29.73 -1.96
C LEU A 1053 57.08 30.73 -0.80
N ALA A 1054 56.16 31.69 -0.79
CA ALA A 1054 56.02 32.68 0.29
C ALA A 1054 55.64 32.02 1.64
N GLU A 1055 56.03 32.63 2.76
CA GLU A 1055 55.86 32.07 4.11
C GLU A 1055 54.41 31.63 4.44
N PRO A 1056 53.35 32.43 4.19
CA PRO A 1056 51.98 31.99 4.44
C PRO A 1056 51.57 30.74 3.64
N LEU A 1057 52.09 30.59 2.41
CA LEU A 1057 51.81 29.44 1.55
C LEU A 1057 52.52 28.18 2.05
N ARG A 1058 53.75 28.32 2.58
CA ARG A 1058 54.49 27.20 3.19
C ARG A 1058 53.81 26.70 4.47
N GLU A 1059 53.32 27.62 5.30
CA GLU A 1059 52.55 27.27 6.51
C GLU A 1059 51.22 26.58 6.20
N ALA A 1060 50.53 26.99 5.13
CA ALA A 1060 49.38 26.27 4.62
C ALA A 1060 49.77 24.89 4.08
N ALA A 1061 50.86 24.78 3.32
CA ALA A 1061 51.34 23.51 2.80
C ALA A 1061 51.65 22.50 3.89
N ALA A 1062 52.24 22.92 5.01
CA ALA A 1062 52.51 22.04 6.16
C ALA A 1062 51.23 21.38 6.74
N ARG A 1063 50.06 21.99 6.55
CA ARG A 1063 48.76 21.53 7.06
C ARG A 1063 47.98 20.64 6.08
N LEU A 1064 48.49 20.37 4.88
CA LEU A 1064 47.82 19.47 3.92
C LEU A 1064 47.68 18.05 4.47
N GLU A 1065 46.47 17.51 4.42
CA GLU A 1065 46.13 16.18 4.93
C GLU A 1065 45.20 15.46 3.94
N PHE A 1066 45.71 14.44 3.24
CA PHE A 1066 44.93 13.54 2.39
C PHE A 1066 45.64 12.18 2.24
N ASP A 1067 44.89 11.10 2.03
CA ASP A 1067 45.44 9.76 1.75
C ASP A 1067 46.20 9.71 0.42
N SER A 1068 47.15 8.78 0.26
CA SER A 1068 47.89 8.59 -1.00
C SER A 1068 46.97 8.57 -2.23
N LEU A 1069 47.31 9.33 -3.27
CA LEU A 1069 46.56 9.34 -4.52
C LEU A 1069 47.27 8.47 -5.57
N LYS A 1070 46.59 7.41 -6.01
CA LYS A 1070 46.98 6.59 -7.17
C LYS A 1070 45.89 6.68 -8.23
N GLY A 1071 46.24 6.86 -9.50
CA GLY A 1071 45.28 6.95 -10.60
C GLY A 1071 45.55 8.14 -11.51
N PHE A 1072 44.63 9.11 -11.53
CA PHE A 1072 44.71 10.29 -12.40
C PHE A 1072 44.38 11.57 -11.63
N LEU A 1073 44.94 12.69 -12.08
CA LEU A 1073 44.56 14.03 -11.65
C LEU A 1073 43.85 14.75 -12.80
N LYS A 1074 42.66 15.30 -12.54
CA LYS A 1074 41.88 16.10 -13.50
C LYS A 1074 41.75 17.55 -13.03
N GLY A 1075 41.57 18.47 -13.97
CA GLY A 1075 41.27 19.87 -13.71
C GLY A 1075 40.94 20.66 -14.97
N PHE A 1076 40.47 21.89 -14.79
CA PHE A 1076 40.14 22.84 -15.85
C PHE A 1076 40.82 24.17 -15.54
N ILE A 1077 41.50 24.74 -16.54
CA ILE A 1077 42.16 26.04 -16.45
C ILE A 1077 41.24 27.06 -17.12
N ASP A 1078 40.75 28.08 -16.38
CA ASP A 1078 39.76 29.04 -16.87
C ASP A 1078 40.20 29.72 -18.17
N LEU A 1079 41.44 30.24 -18.21
CA LEU A 1079 42.01 30.84 -19.41
C LEU A 1079 43.50 30.48 -19.54
N THR A 1080 43.87 29.87 -20.66
CA THR A 1080 45.27 29.78 -21.10
C THR A 1080 45.49 30.78 -22.22
N PHE A 1081 46.57 31.57 -22.18
CA PHE A 1081 46.84 32.55 -23.24
C PHE A 1081 48.32 32.70 -23.54
N GLU A 1082 48.64 33.21 -24.73
CA GLU A 1082 50.01 33.54 -25.16
C GLU A 1082 50.17 35.05 -25.33
N HIS A 1083 51.26 35.58 -24.79
CA HIS A 1083 51.66 36.97 -24.90
C HIS A 1083 53.19 37.06 -25.00
N ASP A 1084 53.68 37.82 -25.99
CA ASP A 1084 55.11 38.06 -26.25
C ASP A 1084 55.99 36.79 -26.25
N GLY A 1085 55.47 35.70 -26.84
CA GLY A 1085 56.17 34.42 -26.99
C GLY A 1085 56.13 33.53 -25.74
N ARG A 1086 55.36 33.90 -24.70
CA ARG A 1086 55.21 33.18 -23.44
C ARG A 1086 53.77 32.75 -23.19
N TRP A 1087 53.59 31.57 -22.59
CA TRP A 1087 52.29 30.97 -22.28
C TRP A 1087 51.95 31.09 -20.81
N TYR A 1088 50.76 31.61 -20.51
CA TYR A 1088 50.27 31.89 -19.17
C TYR A 1088 48.97 31.15 -18.89
N ILE A 1089 48.69 30.92 -17.61
CA ILE A 1089 47.35 30.60 -17.11
C ILE A 1089 46.76 31.81 -16.38
N ALA A 1090 45.46 32.01 -16.51
CA ALA A 1090 44.67 32.90 -15.68
C ALA A 1090 43.49 32.12 -15.08
N ASP A 1091 43.25 32.34 -13.80
CA ASP A 1091 42.14 31.74 -13.05
C ASP A 1091 41.31 32.86 -12.41
N TYR A 1092 40.01 32.86 -12.65
CA TYR A 1092 39.09 33.88 -12.15
C TYR A 1092 38.60 33.49 -10.76
N LYS A 1093 38.67 34.41 -9.80
CA LYS A 1093 38.26 34.16 -8.41
C LYS A 1093 37.18 35.16 -8.01
N SER A 1094 35.98 34.67 -7.71
CA SER A 1094 34.86 35.51 -7.25
C SER A 1094 34.80 35.71 -5.73
N ASN A 1095 35.82 35.23 -5.00
CA ASN A 1095 35.84 35.16 -3.54
C ASN A 1095 35.60 36.52 -2.88
N TRP A 1096 34.83 36.51 -1.80
CA TRP A 1096 34.62 37.69 -0.95
C TRP A 1096 35.67 37.74 0.16
N LEU A 1097 36.61 38.69 0.08
CA LEU A 1097 37.66 38.90 1.09
C LEU A 1097 37.34 40.07 2.04
N GLY A 1098 36.42 40.95 1.65
CA GLY A 1098 35.99 42.10 2.44
C GLY A 1098 35.14 43.09 1.65
N PRO A 1099 34.69 44.18 2.30
CA PRO A 1099 33.75 45.15 1.72
C PRO A 1099 34.36 46.15 0.72
N ASP A 1100 35.69 46.22 0.61
CA ASP A 1100 36.41 47.16 -0.27
C ASP A 1100 37.74 46.59 -0.80
N ALA A 1101 38.38 47.32 -1.71
CA ALA A 1101 39.61 46.90 -2.40
C ALA A 1101 40.81 46.67 -1.46
N SER A 1102 40.85 47.24 -0.25
CA SER A 1102 41.98 47.07 0.70
C SER A 1102 42.13 45.63 1.19
N TYR A 1103 41.08 44.80 1.05
CA TYR A 1103 41.09 43.38 1.40
C TYR A 1103 41.66 42.48 0.29
N TYR A 1104 41.86 43.03 -0.90
CA TYR A 1104 42.27 42.28 -2.10
C TYR A 1104 43.74 42.56 -2.49
N GLY A 1105 44.55 43.12 -1.59
CA GLY A 1105 45.95 43.44 -1.83
C GLY A 1105 46.89 42.99 -0.69
N GLY A 1106 48.19 43.03 -0.97
CA GLY A 1106 49.25 42.78 0.02
C GLY A 1106 49.15 41.40 0.69
N GLU A 1107 49.42 41.36 2.01
CA GLU A 1107 49.42 40.11 2.78
C GLU A 1107 48.03 39.44 2.87
N ARG A 1108 46.93 40.20 2.80
CA ARG A 1108 45.57 39.63 2.88
C ARG A 1108 45.25 38.75 1.69
N LEU A 1109 45.67 39.17 0.50
CA LEU A 1109 45.53 38.37 -0.71
C LEU A 1109 46.36 37.08 -0.61
N LEU A 1110 47.60 37.17 -0.11
CA LEU A 1110 48.45 36.01 0.15
C LEU A 1110 47.84 35.05 1.18
N GLN A 1111 47.19 35.56 2.23
CA GLN A 1111 46.47 34.73 3.20
C GLN A 1111 45.25 34.04 2.60
N ALA A 1112 44.52 34.70 1.69
CA ALA A 1112 43.41 34.07 0.97
C ALA A 1112 43.90 32.93 0.04
N LEU A 1113 44.99 33.15 -0.71
CA LEU A 1113 45.65 32.12 -1.51
C LEU A 1113 46.16 30.94 -0.65
N ALA A 1114 46.64 31.22 0.57
CA ALA A 1114 47.08 30.21 1.52
C ALA A 1114 45.90 29.39 2.07
N GLY A 1115 44.83 30.07 2.51
CA GLY A 1115 43.66 29.46 3.14
C GLY A 1115 42.91 28.51 2.21
N GLU A 1116 42.77 28.88 0.94
CA GLU A 1116 42.09 28.05 -0.08
C GLU A 1116 43.04 27.12 -0.83
N HIS A 1117 44.31 27.02 -0.42
CA HIS A 1117 45.34 26.22 -1.08
C HIS A 1117 45.53 26.49 -2.60
N TYR A 1118 45.16 27.67 -3.10
CA TYR A 1118 45.28 28.05 -4.52
C TYR A 1118 46.72 27.99 -5.06
N TYR A 1119 47.72 28.01 -4.17
CA TYR A 1119 49.10 27.75 -4.57
C TYR A 1119 49.33 26.34 -5.12
N LEU A 1120 48.66 25.33 -4.56
CA LEU A 1120 48.72 23.97 -5.07
C LEU A 1120 47.98 23.87 -6.42
N GLN A 1121 46.87 24.60 -6.59
CA GLN A 1121 46.12 24.64 -7.85
C GLN A 1121 46.96 25.19 -9.00
N TYR A 1122 47.59 26.37 -8.85
CA TYR A 1122 48.40 26.93 -9.94
C TYR A 1122 49.63 26.09 -10.24
N LEU A 1123 50.23 25.44 -9.24
CA LEU A 1123 51.37 24.54 -9.45
C LEU A 1123 50.97 23.33 -10.30
N ILE A 1124 49.82 22.71 -9.98
CA ILE A 1124 49.25 21.61 -10.76
C ILE A 1124 48.92 22.08 -12.18
N TYR A 1125 48.31 23.26 -12.34
CA TYR A 1125 47.92 23.80 -13.64
C TYR A 1125 49.13 24.15 -14.51
N LEU A 1126 50.20 24.69 -13.91
CA LEU A 1126 51.46 24.96 -14.63
C LEU A 1126 52.15 23.66 -15.06
N VAL A 1127 52.16 22.62 -14.23
CA VAL A 1127 52.66 21.29 -14.64
C VAL A 1127 51.81 20.73 -15.79
N ALA A 1128 50.48 20.82 -15.69
CA ALA A 1128 49.57 20.39 -16.75
C ALA A 1128 49.80 21.16 -18.06
N LEU A 1129 49.92 22.48 -18.00
CA LEU A 1129 50.20 23.33 -19.15
C LEU A 1129 51.57 23.00 -19.75
N ARG A 1130 52.61 22.83 -18.93
CA ARG A 1130 53.96 22.49 -19.39
C ARG A 1130 53.99 21.13 -20.09
N ARG A 1131 53.32 20.11 -19.54
CA ARG A 1131 53.13 18.80 -20.21
C ARG A 1131 52.39 18.95 -21.54
N PHE A 1132 51.31 19.73 -21.56
CA PHE A 1132 50.51 19.99 -22.76
C PHE A 1132 51.33 20.71 -23.86
N LEU A 1133 52.07 21.75 -23.52
CA LEU A 1133 52.90 22.51 -24.47
C LEU A 1133 54.03 21.67 -25.02
N ARG A 1134 54.75 20.90 -24.17
CA ARG A 1134 55.79 19.95 -24.62
C ARG A 1134 55.24 18.90 -25.58
N GLN A 1135 54.00 18.46 -25.38
CA GLN A 1135 53.36 17.49 -26.27
C GLN A 1135 52.90 18.11 -27.61
N ARG A 1136 52.51 19.39 -27.61
CA ARG A 1136 51.91 20.06 -28.78
C ARG A 1136 52.90 20.87 -29.61
N LEU A 1137 53.97 21.38 -29.01
CA LEU A 1137 54.94 22.27 -29.63
C LEU A 1137 56.33 21.62 -29.58
N ALA A 1138 56.87 21.25 -30.74
CA ALA A 1138 58.16 20.56 -30.85
C ALA A 1138 59.34 21.40 -30.35
N ASP A 1139 59.26 22.73 -30.47
CA ASP A 1139 60.33 23.67 -30.11
C ASP A 1139 60.08 24.39 -28.76
N PHE A 1140 59.17 23.87 -27.92
CA PHE A 1140 58.86 24.49 -26.64
C PHE A 1140 60.04 24.37 -25.66
N ARG A 1141 60.46 25.51 -25.11
CA ARG A 1141 61.46 25.61 -24.05
C ARG A 1141 60.84 26.20 -22.79
N ASP A 1142 61.37 25.86 -21.62
CA ASP A 1142 60.76 26.25 -20.34
C ASP A 1142 60.77 27.77 -20.11
N GLU A 1143 61.66 28.53 -20.77
CA GLU A 1143 61.65 30.00 -20.75
C GLU A 1143 60.42 30.62 -21.44
N GLN A 1144 59.68 29.81 -22.21
CA GLN A 1144 58.41 30.19 -22.85
C GLN A 1144 57.20 29.94 -21.94
N LEU A 1145 57.38 29.39 -20.73
CA LEU A 1145 56.33 29.36 -19.71
C LEU A 1145 56.33 30.70 -18.96
N GLY A 1146 55.22 31.43 -19.05
CA GLY A 1146 55.05 32.79 -18.53
C GLY A 1146 54.66 32.85 -17.05
N GLY A 1147 53.87 31.90 -16.55
CA GLY A 1147 53.43 31.84 -15.16
C GLY A 1147 51.90 31.79 -14.99
N ALA A 1148 51.44 32.10 -13.79
CA ALA A 1148 50.03 32.01 -13.40
C ALA A 1148 49.50 33.34 -12.85
N TYR A 1149 48.36 33.79 -13.38
CA TYR A 1149 47.57 34.90 -12.88
C TYR A 1149 46.35 34.39 -12.14
N TYR A 1150 46.09 34.91 -10.94
CA TYR A 1150 44.87 34.69 -10.18
C TYR A 1150 44.17 36.02 -10.03
N LEU A 1151 42.99 36.13 -10.63
CA LEU A 1151 42.25 37.37 -10.82
C LEU A 1151 41.06 37.40 -9.88
N PHE A 1152 41.22 38.04 -8.72
CA PHE A 1152 40.14 38.22 -7.76
C PHE A 1152 39.22 39.33 -8.25
N LEU A 1153 38.18 38.92 -8.99
CA LEU A 1153 37.31 39.79 -9.79
C LEU A 1153 36.75 40.97 -8.99
N ARG A 1154 36.40 40.77 -7.71
CA ARG A 1154 35.82 41.82 -6.87
C ARG A 1154 36.80 42.94 -6.52
N GLY A 1155 38.09 42.64 -6.42
CA GLY A 1155 39.13 43.60 -6.03
C GLY A 1155 39.67 44.47 -7.17
N MET A 1156 39.44 44.06 -8.42
CA MET A 1156 39.97 44.73 -9.61
C MET A 1156 39.10 45.94 -10.00
N PRO A 1157 39.68 47.02 -10.57
CA PRO A 1157 41.08 47.18 -10.97
C PRO A 1157 42.04 47.64 -9.86
N GLU A 1158 41.52 48.10 -8.71
CA GLU A 1158 42.35 48.75 -7.69
C GLU A 1158 43.31 47.78 -6.96
N ALA A 1159 42.95 46.49 -6.90
CA ALA A 1159 43.73 45.39 -6.34
C ALA A 1159 43.30 44.04 -6.96
N GLY A 1160 43.66 42.91 -6.35
CA GLY A 1160 43.10 41.59 -6.70
C GLY A 1160 43.82 40.80 -7.80
N VAL A 1161 44.86 41.36 -8.44
CA VAL A 1161 45.72 40.60 -9.36
C VAL A 1161 46.88 39.98 -8.58
N TYR A 1162 46.95 38.64 -8.57
CA TYR A 1162 48.11 37.90 -8.08
C TYR A 1162 48.84 37.23 -9.23
N PHE A 1163 50.16 37.38 -9.28
CA PHE A 1163 51.01 36.72 -10.28
C PHE A 1163 52.09 35.88 -9.61
N ALA A 1164 52.29 34.67 -10.12
CA ALA A 1164 53.39 33.79 -9.71
C ALA A 1164 54.03 33.10 -10.91
N ARG A 1165 55.37 33.15 -10.98
CA ARG A 1165 56.19 32.29 -11.86
C ARG A 1165 57.11 31.45 -10.96
N PRO A 1166 56.66 30.24 -10.55
CA PRO A 1166 57.50 29.33 -9.78
C PRO A 1166 58.76 28.94 -10.56
N ASP A 1167 59.84 28.62 -9.85
CA ASP A 1167 61.08 28.14 -10.48
C ASP A 1167 60.86 26.81 -11.20
N ASP A 1168 61.55 26.61 -12.32
CA ASP A 1168 61.43 25.37 -13.11
C ASP A 1168 61.86 24.13 -12.31
N ALA A 1169 62.77 24.29 -11.34
CA ALA A 1169 63.19 23.23 -10.43
C ALA A 1169 62.04 22.70 -9.55
N LEU A 1170 61.16 23.60 -9.06
CA LEU A 1170 59.98 23.20 -8.29
C LEU A 1170 58.97 22.48 -9.18
N LEU A 1171 58.73 23.00 -10.39
CA LEU A 1171 57.83 22.36 -11.36
C LEU A 1171 58.35 20.98 -11.78
N ASP A 1172 59.66 20.81 -12.01
CA ASP A 1172 60.29 19.52 -12.30
C ASP A 1172 60.16 18.53 -11.15
N ALA A 1173 60.36 19.00 -9.90
CA ALA A 1173 60.23 18.16 -8.72
C ALA A 1173 58.79 17.69 -8.50
N LEU A 1174 57.80 18.55 -8.76
CA LEU A 1174 56.38 18.19 -8.75
C LEU A 1174 56.03 17.21 -9.87
N ASP A 1175 56.54 17.45 -11.08
CA ASP A 1175 56.32 16.59 -12.24
C ASP A 1175 56.84 15.16 -11.97
N ARG A 1176 58.06 15.05 -11.44
CA ARG A 1176 58.64 13.78 -10.99
C ARG A 1176 57.86 13.15 -9.84
N LEU A 1177 57.38 13.94 -8.88
CA LEU A 1177 56.55 13.42 -7.79
C LEU A 1177 55.27 12.75 -8.31
N PHE A 1178 54.66 13.30 -9.37
CA PHE A 1178 53.50 12.69 -10.02
C PHE A 1178 53.86 11.42 -10.82
N GLU A 1179 55.04 11.38 -11.47
CA GLU A 1179 55.49 10.26 -12.32
C GLU A 1179 56.12 9.08 -11.57
N GLU A 1180 56.99 9.34 -10.59
CA GLU A 1180 57.92 8.33 -10.07
C GLU A 1180 57.22 7.34 -9.13
N GLY A 1181 56.27 7.79 -8.29
CA GLY A 1181 55.46 6.94 -7.40
C GLY A 1181 56.26 5.84 -6.68
N ARG A 1182 56.74 6.14 -5.47
CA ARG A 1182 57.71 5.37 -4.66
C ARG A 1182 59.06 5.09 -5.30
#